data_AF-A0A0B7JUB3-F1
#
_entry.id   AF-A0A0B7JUB3-F1
#
_cell.length_a   1.000
_cell.length_b   1.000
_cell.length_c   1.000
_cell.angle_alpha   90.00
_cell.angle_beta   90.00
_cell.angle_gamma   90.00
#
_symmetry.space_group_name_H-M   'P 1'
#
loop_
_entity.id
_entity.type
_entity.pdbx_description
1 polymer ?
#
loop_
_entity_poly.entity_id
_entity_poly.type
_entity_poly.pdbx_seq_one_letter_code
_entity_poly.pdbx_strand_id
1 'polypeptide(L)'
;MKFGEQLRSSVIREYQWYYIDYDGLKQELKNATGPPLPSSGLGHEWTEEDETRFVTKLESELEKVHTKQQVKAMEISRRIAVSEREVREVVNRLNERGLREDGPTEEEFMLLEEDLSDVIADVHDLAKFVQLNYTGFSKIIKKHDKTTGWHLRPAFESRLKAKPFYKENYDASVIKLSKLYDLVRTRGNPVKGDSAAGGGQASFIRQTTKYWVHPDNVTELKLIILKHLPVLVFNASKEFEQADSAITSIYYDNPDTWDLYEGRLKKTEGAEAIRLRWYGGMQNDTIFVERKTHREDWTGEKSVKARFSMKEKNVNAYMKGELLPPAIFEKARKDGKKSEKAIAEDERLASEIQYSILRKGYKPVCRSFYNRTAFQLPADARVRISLDTELTMVREDNLDGRARSGKNWRRTDIGIDFPFSQLPPEDVERFPYAVLEVKLQTQAGQEPPEWVRQLIASHLVEAVPKFSKFIHGCATLFPDRINLLPFWMPQMDVDIRKPVSHSFGIHRPGQSATSTSDDADDDFDSDDEDIQPSTAVVARGGASNGAGGADAEGQTVEVAGNDDYIYDSDDEYDEGYELEEARRAGGLHYYKKLVATKGQALGRGALYVLKALIPAPRATQVDRSVRQEMLFGNGPVHSKKFKAPPGKKIYVPVRVEPKVYFAAERTFLGWLEYSIYIGTIAVTLLNFGSSTSAASFWVASLFTLLAIGSLLYSVGTYLYRSRSIRNRKAAKYYDRWGPTALCVSLFVAVALNFVFEGRDREFW
;
A
#
# COMPACT_ATOMS: atom_id res chain seq x y z
N MET A 1 10.68 -5.53 20.78
CA MET A 1 10.42 -6.62 21.73
C MET A 1 11.54 -7.64 21.72
N LYS A 2 11.87 -8.26 22.86
CA LYS A 2 12.84 -9.36 22.92
C LYS A 2 12.19 -10.61 22.33
N PHE A 3 12.88 -11.34 21.45
CA PHE A 3 12.28 -12.48 20.76
C PHE A 3 11.76 -13.58 21.71
N GLY A 4 12.40 -13.80 22.86
CA GLY A 4 11.92 -14.79 23.84
C GLY A 4 10.57 -14.44 24.48
N GLU A 5 10.22 -13.14 24.59
CA GLU A 5 8.89 -12.72 25.03
C GLU A 5 7.86 -12.95 23.91
N GLN A 6 8.22 -12.59 22.67
CA GLN A 6 7.38 -12.83 21.49
C GLN A 6 7.10 -14.32 21.28
N LEU A 7 8.11 -15.18 21.47
CA LEU A 7 7.95 -16.62 21.35
C LEU A 7 6.94 -17.12 22.40
N ARG A 8 7.11 -16.75 23.68
CA ARG A 8 6.19 -17.14 24.75
C ARG A 8 4.76 -16.69 24.52
N SER A 9 4.55 -15.46 24.03
CA SER A 9 3.20 -14.94 23.76
C SER A 9 2.54 -15.53 22.51
N SER A 10 3.32 -16.08 21.58
CA SER A 10 2.82 -16.54 20.27
C SER A 10 2.77 -18.07 20.13
N VAL A 11 3.26 -18.80 21.13
CA VAL A 11 3.31 -20.27 21.15
C VAL A 11 1.91 -20.85 21.27
N ILE A 12 1.67 -21.88 20.45
CA ILE A 12 0.47 -22.70 20.53
C ILE A 12 0.64 -23.67 21.69
N ARG A 13 -0.27 -23.63 22.67
CA ARG A 13 -0.17 -24.41 23.92
C ARG A 13 0.01 -25.92 23.68
N GLU A 14 -0.67 -26.46 22.68
CA GLU A 14 -0.58 -27.88 22.28
C GLU A 14 0.82 -28.28 21.80
N TYR A 15 1.57 -27.34 21.22
CA TYR A 15 2.89 -27.60 20.63
C TYR A 15 4.04 -27.10 21.48
N GLN A 16 3.76 -26.57 22.68
CA GLN A 16 4.74 -25.88 23.53
C GLN A 16 6.06 -26.64 23.69
N TRP A 17 6.01 -27.95 23.92
CA TRP A 17 7.20 -28.81 24.11
C TRP A 17 8.03 -29.05 22.85
N TYR A 18 7.43 -28.87 21.67
CA TYR A 18 8.08 -29.08 20.38
C TYR A 18 8.71 -27.81 19.81
N TYR A 19 8.43 -26.64 20.39
CA TYR A 19 9.12 -25.40 20.02
C TYR A 19 10.59 -25.44 20.44
N ILE A 20 11.40 -24.67 19.73
CA ILE A 20 12.81 -24.43 20.05
C ILE A 20 12.96 -23.88 21.47
N ASP A 21 13.83 -24.51 22.27
CA ASP A 21 14.23 -24.02 23.59
C ASP A 21 15.22 -22.84 23.45
N TYR A 22 14.68 -21.70 23.00
CA TYR A 22 15.47 -20.50 22.74
C TYR A 22 16.13 -19.95 24.02
N ASP A 23 15.44 -20.01 25.15
CA ASP A 23 15.97 -19.51 26.42
C ASP A 23 17.03 -20.45 27.00
N GLY A 24 16.89 -21.77 26.88
CA GLY A 24 17.93 -22.72 27.26
C GLY A 24 19.17 -22.63 26.38
N LEU A 25 19.04 -22.47 25.06
CA LEU A 25 20.18 -22.21 24.17
C LEU A 25 20.86 -20.87 24.50
N LYS A 26 20.08 -19.85 24.89
CA LYS A 26 20.60 -18.55 25.28
C LYS A 26 21.32 -18.58 26.63
N GLN A 27 20.88 -19.42 27.58
CA GLN A 27 21.57 -19.62 28.84
C GLN A 27 22.92 -20.33 28.63
N GLU A 28 22.97 -21.29 27.71
CA GLU A 28 24.21 -21.99 27.35
C GLU A 28 25.25 -21.03 26.77
N LEU A 29 24.84 -20.10 25.89
CA LEU A 29 25.73 -19.03 25.40
C LEU A 29 26.26 -18.09 26.49
N LYS A 30 25.64 -18.03 27.67
CA LYS A 30 26.11 -17.21 28.80
C LYS A 30 27.08 -17.95 29.71
N ASN A 31 26.99 -19.28 29.75
CA ASN A 31 27.77 -20.14 30.64
C ASN A 31 28.95 -20.76 29.87
N ALA A 32 29.82 -19.91 29.31
CA ALA A 32 31.03 -20.35 28.64
C ALA A 32 32.05 -20.89 29.67
N THR A 33 32.80 -21.93 29.30
CA THR A 33 33.64 -22.70 30.23
C THR A 33 35.13 -22.32 30.15
N GLY A 34 35.53 -21.49 29.19
CA GLY A 34 36.93 -21.10 28.97
C GLY A 34 37.50 -20.13 30.00
N PRO A 35 38.78 -19.71 29.85
CA PRO A 35 39.40 -18.74 30.76
C PRO A 35 38.69 -17.36 30.71
N PRO A 36 38.69 -16.59 31.81
CA PRO A 36 38.05 -15.27 31.84
C PRO A 36 38.75 -14.29 30.89
N LEU A 37 37.97 -13.60 30.07
CA LEU A 37 38.46 -12.62 29.09
C LEU A 37 39.10 -11.41 29.81
N PRO A 38 40.30 -10.96 29.40
CA PRO A 38 41.06 -9.92 30.11
C PRO A 38 40.45 -8.51 30.02
N SER A 39 39.49 -8.26 29.14
CA SER A 39 38.95 -6.92 28.84
C SER A 39 37.56 -6.63 29.42
N SER A 40 36.87 -7.63 29.95
CA SER A 40 35.55 -7.45 30.57
C SER A 40 35.35 -8.53 31.63
N GLY A 41 35.45 -8.16 32.91
CA GLY A 41 35.44 -9.08 34.06
C GLY A 41 34.15 -9.88 34.31
N LEU A 42 33.36 -10.18 33.28
CA LEU A 42 32.07 -10.88 33.34
C LEU A 42 31.87 -11.90 32.18
N GLY A 43 32.92 -12.30 31.46
CA GLY A 43 32.82 -13.27 30.36
C GLY A 43 33.99 -14.25 30.28
N HIS A 44 33.69 -15.53 30.04
CA HIS A 44 34.64 -16.58 29.76
C HIS A 44 34.82 -16.76 28.24
N GLU A 45 36.02 -17.17 27.80
CA GLU A 45 36.31 -17.47 26.39
C GLU A 45 35.51 -18.70 25.92
N TRP A 46 35.03 -18.67 24.67
CA TRP A 46 34.26 -19.77 24.09
C TRP A 46 35.21 -20.86 23.60
N THR A 47 35.07 -22.08 24.11
CA THR A 47 35.97 -23.22 23.81
C THR A 47 35.41 -24.14 22.73
N GLU A 48 36.26 -25.01 22.18
CA GLU A 48 35.83 -26.04 21.23
C GLU A 48 34.83 -27.03 21.87
N GLU A 49 35.00 -27.35 23.17
CA GLU A 49 34.06 -28.20 23.91
C GLU A 49 32.69 -27.52 24.06
N ASP A 50 32.66 -26.21 24.34
CA ASP A 50 31.42 -25.42 24.39
C ASP A 50 30.72 -25.37 23.03
N GLU A 51 31.48 -25.22 21.94
CA GLU A 51 30.96 -25.26 20.57
C GLU A 51 30.31 -26.61 20.27
N THR A 52 31.01 -27.70 20.58
CA THR A 52 30.52 -29.06 20.29
C THR A 52 29.24 -29.35 21.08
N ARG A 53 29.18 -28.92 22.33
CA ARG A 53 28.00 -29.04 23.19
C ARG A 53 26.82 -28.21 22.66
N PHE A 54 27.08 -26.96 22.29
CA PHE A 54 26.05 -26.07 21.74
C PHE A 54 25.48 -26.60 20.41
N VAL A 55 26.35 -27.04 19.50
CA VAL A 55 25.94 -27.63 18.21
C VAL A 55 25.13 -28.90 18.41
N THR A 56 25.55 -29.78 19.34
CA THR A 56 24.80 -31.01 19.66
C THR A 56 23.38 -30.69 20.15
N LYS A 57 23.24 -29.71 21.05
CA LYS A 57 21.92 -29.28 21.52
C LYS A 57 21.09 -28.64 20.40
N LEU A 58 21.71 -27.80 19.58
CA LEU A 58 21.06 -27.16 18.43
C LEU A 58 20.57 -28.19 17.41
N GLU A 59 21.34 -29.26 17.16
CA GLU A 59 20.94 -30.38 16.31
C GLU A 59 19.79 -31.18 16.92
N SER A 60 19.80 -31.41 18.24
CA SER A 60 18.69 -32.10 18.92
C SER A 60 17.38 -31.30 18.84
N GLU A 61 17.45 -29.97 18.99
CA GLU A 61 16.32 -29.07 18.82
C GLU A 61 15.83 -29.03 17.37
N LEU A 62 16.74 -29.07 16.39
CA LEU A 62 16.40 -29.14 14.97
C LEU A 62 15.64 -30.43 14.64
N GLU A 63 16.14 -31.57 15.15
CA GLU A 63 15.48 -32.86 14.96
C GLU A 63 14.07 -32.85 15.56
N LYS A 64 13.94 -32.37 16.81
CA LYS A 64 12.66 -32.25 17.51
C LYS A 64 11.61 -31.47 16.69
N VAL A 65 11.99 -30.30 16.18
CA VAL A 65 11.10 -29.46 15.36
C VAL A 65 10.76 -30.15 14.04
N HIS A 66 11.75 -30.75 13.37
CA HIS A 66 11.58 -31.44 12.10
C HIS A 66 10.65 -32.66 12.23
N THR A 67 10.85 -33.52 13.22
CA THR A 67 9.98 -34.69 13.46
C THR A 67 8.54 -34.26 13.74
N LYS A 68 8.33 -33.23 14.56
CA LYS A 68 6.96 -32.74 14.85
C LYS A 68 6.28 -32.21 13.59
N GLN A 69 7.00 -31.44 12.77
CA GLN A 69 6.49 -30.92 11.52
C GLN A 69 6.10 -32.06 10.57
N GLN A 70 6.94 -33.07 10.39
CA GLN A 70 6.64 -34.22 9.54
C GLN A 70 5.40 -34.99 10.00
N VAL A 71 5.29 -35.30 11.29
CA VAL A 71 4.14 -36.02 11.85
C VAL A 71 2.85 -35.22 11.60
N LYS A 72 2.85 -33.91 11.89
CA LYS A 72 1.65 -33.08 11.71
C LYS A 72 1.31 -32.87 10.22
N ALA A 73 2.31 -32.76 9.34
CA ALA A 73 2.08 -32.68 7.89
C ALA A 73 1.43 -33.96 7.33
N MET A 74 1.87 -35.13 7.80
CA MET A 74 1.25 -36.41 7.44
C MET A 74 -0.18 -36.53 7.99
N GLU A 75 -0.41 -36.09 9.22
CA GLU A 75 -1.74 -36.05 9.84
C GLU A 75 -2.70 -35.18 9.02
N ILE A 76 -2.31 -33.95 8.70
CA ILE A 76 -3.10 -33.03 7.87
C ILE A 76 -3.37 -33.63 6.49
N SER A 77 -2.36 -34.22 5.84
CA SER A 77 -2.53 -34.85 4.53
C SER A 77 -3.54 -36.01 4.58
N ARG A 78 -3.53 -36.79 5.66
CA ARG A 78 -4.52 -37.86 5.89
C ARG A 78 -5.91 -37.29 6.12
N ARG A 79 -6.05 -36.25 6.96
CA ARG A 79 -7.34 -35.58 7.21
C ARG A 79 -7.93 -35.04 5.91
N ILE A 80 -7.13 -34.36 5.07
CA ILE A 80 -7.58 -33.87 3.76
C ILE A 80 -8.08 -35.02 2.87
N ALA A 81 -7.38 -36.15 2.82
CA ALA A 81 -7.80 -37.30 2.02
C ALA A 81 -9.10 -37.95 2.51
N VAL A 82 -9.32 -37.98 3.84
CA VAL A 82 -10.55 -38.47 4.44
C VAL A 82 -11.72 -37.53 4.13
N SER A 83 -11.58 -36.23 4.40
CA SER A 83 -12.60 -35.22 4.07
C SER A 83 -12.89 -35.18 2.57
N GLU A 84 -11.89 -35.39 1.71
CA GLU A 84 -12.10 -35.48 0.27
C GLU A 84 -13.00 -36.67 -0.12
N ARG A 85 -12.83 -37.83 0.53
CA ARG A 85 -13.69 -38.99 0.28
C ARG A 85 -15.12 -38.72 0.75
N GLU A 86 -15.28 -38.18 1.96
CA GLU A 86 -16.59 -37.89 2.57
C GLU A 86 -17.37 -36.85 1.75
N VAL A 87 -16.72 -35.73 1.38
CA VAL A 87 -17.35 -34.71 0.54
C VAL A 87 -17.79 -35.30 -0.81
N ARG A 88 -16.94 -36.12 -1.46
CA ARG A 88 -17.32 -36.79 -2.72
C ARG A 88 -18.49 -37.75 -2.53
N GLU A 89 -18.53 -38.50 -1.44
CA GLU A 89 -19.63 -39.41 -1.14
C GLU A 89 -20.95 -38.65 -0.97
N VAL A 90 -20.97 -37.59 -0.17
CA VAL A 90 -22.15 -36.73 0.03
C VAL A 90 -22.61 -36.10 -1.29
N VAL A 91 -21.67 -35.61 -2.10
CA VAL A 91 -21.99 -34.97 -3.40
C VAL A 91 -22.47 -35.99 -4.43
N ASN A 92 -21.89 -37.20 -4.46
CA ASN A 92 -22.36 -38.26 -5.35
C ASN A 92 -23.76 -38.73 -4.96
N ARG A 93 -24.05 -38.89 -3.66
CA ARG A 93 -25.42 -39.18 -3.18
C ARG A 93 -26.42 -38.12 -3.64
N LEU A 94 -26.02 -36.84 -3.67
CA LEU A 94 -26.87 -35.78 -4.18
C LEU A 94 -27.10 -35.87 -5.70
N ASN A 95 -26.06 -36.21 -6.48
CA ASN A 95 -26.11 -36.27 -7.94
C ASN A 95 -26.79 -37.55 -8.48
N GLU A 96 -26.61 -38.68 -7.79
CA GLU A 96 -27.12 -40.00 -8.18
C GLU A 96 -28.52 -40.30 -7.62
N ARG A 97 -29.08 -39.38 -6.82
CA ARG A 97 -30.41 -39.48 -6.21
C ARG A 97 -31.50 -39.72 -7.27
N GLY A 98 -32.26 -40.80 -7.11
CA GLY A 98 -33.54 -40.97 -7.82
C GLY A 98 -34.61 -40.01 -7.28
N LEU A 99 -35.62 -39.64 -8.08
CA LEU A 99 -36.70 -38.69 -7.73
C LEU A 99 -37.47 -38.95 -6.39
N ARG A 100 -37.20 -40.06 -5.70
CA ARG A 100 -37.88 -40.52 -4.47
C ARG A 100 -36.96 -40.88 -3.30
N GLU A 101 -35.64 -40.87 -3.46
CA GLU A 101 -34.73 -41.08 -2.32
C GLU A 101 -34.57 -39.77 -1.55
N ASP A 102 -34.18 -39.77 -0.28
CA ASP A 102 -33.87 -38.53 0.44
C ASP A 102 -32.42 -38.10 0.16
N GLY A 103 -32.23 -36.80 -0.09
CA GLY A 103 -30.91 -36.24 -0.31
C GLY A 103 -30.16 -36.02 1.00
N PRO A 104 -28.84 -35.78 0.94
CA PRO A 104 -28.06 -35.41 2.12
C PRO A 104 -28.65 -34.19 2.83
N THR A 105 -28.70 -34.22 4.16
CA THR A 105 -29.31 -33.15 4.97
C THR A 105 -28.41 -31.92 5.02
N GLU A 106 -28.99 -30.76 5.31
CA GLU A 106 -28.22 -29.51 5.47
C GLU A 106 -27.21 -29.60 6.63
N GLU A 107 -27.55 -30.37 7.66
CA GLU A 107 -26.67 -30.66 8.79
C GLU A 107 -25.40 -31.42 8.37
N GLU A 108 -25.47 -32.38 7.45
CA GLU A 108 -24.29 -33.08 6.94
C GLU A 108 -23.31 -32.11 6.24
N PHE A 109 -23.81 -31.15 5.47
CA PHE A 109 -22.95 -30.13 4.84
C PHE A 109 -22.35 -29.16 5.86
N MET A 110 -23.09 -28.79 6.90
CA MET A 110 -22.57 -27.94 7.98
C MET A 110 -21.44 -28.65 8.76
N LEU A 111 -21.59 -29.94 9.05
CA LEU A 111 -20.55 -30.74 9.70
C LEU A 111 -19.29 -30.83 8.83
N LEU A 112 -19.45 -31.09 7.52
CA LEU A 112 -18.31 -31.10 6.58
C LEU A 112 -17.62 -29.73 6.48
N GLU A 113 -18.38 -28.63 6.55
CA GLU A 113 -17.82 -27.28 6.56
C GLU A 113 -17.01 -27.00 7.84
N GLU A 114 -17.51 -27.47 9.00
CA GLU A 114 -16.81 -27.39 10.28
C GLU A 114 -15.53 -28.22 10.27
N ASP A 115 -15.59 -29.47 9.80
CA ASP A 115 -14.43 -30.35 9.67
C ASP A 115 -13.35 -29.75 8.75
N LEU A 116 -13.75 -29.19 7.61
CA LEU A 116 -12.83 -28.49 6.70
C LEU A 116 -12.24 -27.23 7.37
N SER A 117 -13.01 -26.51 8.17
CA SER A 117 -12.55 -25.35 8.93
C SER A 117 -11.51 -25.72 9.99
N ASP A 118 -11.66 -26.87 10.62
CA ASP A 118 -10.68 -27.42 11.56
C ASP A 118 -9.39 -27.86 10.87
N VAL A 119 -9.48 -28.47 9.68
CA VAL A 119 -8.30 -28.79 8.88
C VAL A 119 -7.57 -27.51 8.43
N ILE A 120 -8.32 -26.46 8.08
CA ILE A 120 -7.77 -25.14 7.77
C ILE A 120 -7.02 -24.55 8.98
N ALA A 121 -7.58 -24.67 10.19
CA ALA A 121 -6.92 -24.25 11.42
C ALA A 121 -5.63 -25.03 11.70
N ASP A 122 -5.62 -26.35 11.49
CA ASP A 122 -4.42 -27.18 11.62
C ASP A 122 -3.30 -26.76 10.64
N VAL A 123 -3.65 -26.44 9.38
CA VAL A 123 -2.68 -25.93 8.39
C VAL A 123 -2.11 -24.58 8.81
N HIS A 124 -2.96 -23.69 9.33
CA HIS A 124 -2.54 -22.40 9.87
C HIS A 124 -1.55 -22.59 11.04
N ASP A 125 -1.91 -23.43 12.00
CA ASP A 125 -1.13 -23.69 13.21
C ASP A 125 0.23 -24.31 12.89
N LEU A 126 0.29 -25.24 11.93
CA LEU A 126 1.54 -25.81 11.46
C LEU A 126 2.43 -24.78 10.77
N ALA A 127 1.86 -23.92 9.91
CA ALA A 127 2.63 -22.88 9.25
C ALA A 127 3.24 -21.88 10.24
N LYS A 128 2.44 -21.46 11.25
CA LYS A 128 2.90 -20.58 12.34
C LYS A 128 4.01 -21.24 13.16
N PHE A 129 3.86 -22.53 13.48
CA PHE A 129 4.88 -23.33 14.17
C PHE A 129 6.22 -23.35 13.40
N VAL A 130 6.18 -23.67 12.10
CA VAL A 130 7.37 -23.73 11.24
C VAL A 130 8.09 -22.38 11.19
N GLN A 131 7.33 -21.31 11.00
CA GLN A 131 7.89 -19.97 10.83
C GLN A 131 8.52 -19.40 12.12
N LEU A 132 7.86 -19.57 13.27
CA LEU A 132 8.38 -19.15 14.57
C LEU A 132 9.68 -19.89 14.91
N ASN A 133 9.73 -21.21 14.67
CA ASN A 133 10.94 -22.00 14.90
C ASN A 133 12.07 -21.62 13.96
N TYR A 134 11.81 -21.43 12.66
CA TYR A 134 12.82 -20.98 11.70
C TYR A 134 13.43 -19.62 12.10
N THR A 135 12.59 -18.70 12.55
CA THR A 135 13.02 -17.40 13.09
C THR A 135 13.85 -17.59 14.36
N GLY A 136 13.46 -18.52 15.23
CA GLY A 136 14.20 -18.88 16.43
C GLY A 136 15.61 -19.39 16.15
N PHE A 137 15.76 -20.36 15.24
CA PHE A 137 17.07 -20.83 14.78
C PHE A 137 17.90 -19.69 14.19
N SER A 138 17.34 -18.90 13.28
CA SER A 138 18.06 -17.77 12.67
C SER A 138 18.54 -16.75 13.71
N LYS A 139 17.72 -16.45 14.72
CA LYS A 139 18.07 -15.48 15.78
C LYS A 139 19.08 -16.03 16.78
N ILE A 140 19.01 -17.32 17.13
CA ILE A 140 19.98 -17.90 18.08
C ILE A 140 21.35 -18.06 17.43
N ILE A 141 21.42 -18.46 16.17
CA ILE A 141 22.66 -18.54 15.38
C ILE A 141 23.29 -17.15 15.23
N LYS A 142 22.50 -16.14 14.86
CA LYS A 142 22.99 -14.75 14.78
C LYS A 142 23.52 -14.26 16.13
N LYS A 143 22.92 -14.70 17.24
CA LYS A 143 23.35 -14.35 18.59
C LYS A 143 24.64 -15.08 18.97
N HIS A 144 24.75 -16.36 18.65
CA HIS A 144 25.97 -17.15 18.80
C HIS A 144 27.14 -16.44 18.10
N ASP A 145 27.03 -16.22 16.78
CA ASP A 145 28.12 -15.63 15.97
C ASP A 145 28.55 -14.24 16.49
N LYS A 146 27.61 -13.46 17.03
CA LYS A 146 27.90 -12.14 17.61
C LYS A 146 28.58 -12.22 18.98
N THR A 147 28.28 -13.25 19.78
CA THR A 147 28.75 -13.36 21.16
C THR A 147 30.08 -14.10 21.24
N THR A 148 30.24 -15.18 20.47
CA THR A 148 31.43 -16.05 20.49
C THR A 148 32.49 -15.59 19.50
N GLY A 149 32.10 -14.93 18.40
CA GLY A 149 32.99 -14.61 17.29
C GLY A 149 33.26 -15.79 16.35
N TRP A 150 32.75 -16.98 16.68
CA TRP A 150 32.81 -18.17 15.82
C TRP A 150 31.68 -18.15 14.80
N HIS A 151 31.95 -18.55 13.55
CA HIS A 151 30.99 -18.47 12.45
C HIS A 151 30.23 -19.80 12.26
N LEU A 152 29.10 -19.97 12.95
CA LEU A 152 28.28 -21.18 12.83
C LEU A 152 27.27 -21.09 11.66
N ARG A 153 26.91 -19.88 11.24
CA ARG A 153 25.85 -19.65 10.25
C ARG A 153 25.99 -20.44 8.94
N PRO A 154 27.13 -20.46 8.23
CA PRO A 154 27.24 -21.19 6.96
C PRO A 154 27.09 -22.70 7.13
N ALA A 155 27.68 -23.26 8.20
CA ALA A 155 27.62 -24.69 8.50
C ALA A 155 26.19 -25.12 8.82
N PHE A 156 25.49 -24.34 9.65
CA PHE A 156 24.12 -24.66 10.04
C PHE A 156 23.09 -24.39 8.93
N GLU A 157 23.32 -23.40 8.05
CA GLU A 157 22.49 -23.22 6.86
C GLU A 157 22.52 -24.46 5.93
N SER A 158 23.66 -25.14 5.83
CA SER A 158 23.76 -26.42 5.12
C SER A 158 22.91 -27.50 5.80
N ARG A 159 22.95 -27.59 7.14
CA ARG A 159 22.14 -28.53 7.94
C ARG A 159 20.63 -28.26 7.81
N LEU A 160 20.22 -27.00 7.88
CA LEU A 160 18.83 -26.57 7.64
C LEU A 160 18.36 -26.90 6.22
N LYS A 161 19.25 -26.84 5.23
CA LYS A 161 18.93 -27.27 3.86
C LYS A 161 18.82 -28.78 3.73
N ALA A 162 19.60 -29.54 4.49
CA ALA A 162 19.54 -31.00 4.51
C ALA A 162 18.27 -31.52 5.20
N LYS A 163 17.76 -30.83 6.23
CA LYS A 163 16.50 -31.12 6.92
C LYS A 163 15.51 -29.95 6.83
N PRO A 164 14.93 -29.70 5.65
CA PRO A 164 14.13 -28.51 5.42
C PRO A 164 12.71 -28.66 5.98
N PHE A 165 12.48 -28.24 7.22
CA PHE A 165 11.11 -28.15 7.77
C PHE A 165 10.37 -26.87 7.31
N TYR A 166 11.08 -25.89 6.74
CA TYR A 166 10.54 -24.57 6.34
C TYR A 166 10.20 -24.44 4.85
N LYS A 167 10.55 -25.44 4.02
CA LYS A 167 10.35 -25.40 2.57
C LYS A 167 9.11 -26.15 2.08
N GLU A 168 8.29 -26.68 2.99
CA GLU A 168 7.06 -27.35 2.56
C GLU A 168 6.05 -26.35 2.01
N ASN A 169 5.71 -26.53 0.75
CA ASN A 169 4.71 -25.72 0.07
C ASN A 169 3.30 -26.21 0.44
N TYR A 170 2.65 -25.53 1.37
CA TYR A 170 1.24 -25.78 1.71
C TYR A 170 0.27 -25.42 0.56
N ASP A 171 0.73 -24.76 -0.51
CA ASP A 171 -0.09 -24.31 -1.62
C ASP A 171 -0.91 -25.44 -2.28
N ALA A 172 -0.33 -26.63 -2.42
CA ALA A 172 -1.07 -27.78 -2.96
C ALA A 172 -2.24 -28.20 -2.05
N SER A 173 -2.00 -28.22 -0.73
CA SER A 173 -3.03 -28.51 0.27
C SER A 173 -4.11 -27.42 0.30
N VAL A 174 -3.71 -26.14 0.22
CA VAL A 174 -4.62 -24.99 0.14
C VAL A 174 -5.52 -25.07 -1.10
N ILE A 175 -4.98 -25.46 -2.26
CA ILE A 175 -5.79 -25.62 -3.48
C ILE A 175 -6.78 -26.78 -3.35
N LYS A 176 -6.36 -27.91 -2.76
CA LYS A 176 -7.26 -29.05 -2.51
C LYS A 176 -8.38 -28.65 -1.54
N LEU A 177 -8.03 -28.07 -0.39
CA LEU A 177 -8.99 -27.55 0.58
C LEU A 177 -9.95 -26.54 -0.04
N SER A 178 -9.43 -25.64 -0.89
CA SER A 178 -10.28 -24.68 -1.59
C SER A 178 -11.31 -25.34 -2.50
N LYS A 179 -10.96 -26.42 -3.21
CA LYS A 179 -11.90 -27.16 -4.05
C LYS A 179 -12.96 -27.87 -3.21
N LEU A 180 -12.56 -28.47 -2.09
CA LEU A 180 -13.48 -29.16 -1.18
C LEU A 180 -14.45 -28.18 -0.52
N TYR A 181 -13.94 -27.06 -0.01
CA TYR A 181 -14.74 -26.02 0.61
C TYR A 181 -15.73 -25.40 -0.39
N ASP A 182 -15.30 -25.18 -1.63
CA ASP A 182 -16.19 -24.74 -2.72
C ASP A 182 -17.32 -25.75 -2.96
N LEU A 183 -16.98 -27.04 -3.05
CA LEU A 183 -17.93 -28.10 -3.33
C LEU A 183 -18.99 -28.27 -2.21
N VAL A 184 -18.57 -28.17 -0.94
CA VAL A 184 -19.48 -28.18 0.22
C VAL A 184 -20.38 -26.95 0.20
N ARG A 185 -19.80 -25.77 0.03
CA ARG A 185 -20.52 -24.49 0.01
C ARG A 185 -21.55 -24.40 -1.11
N THR A 186 -21.24 -24.95 -2.28
CA THR A 186 -22.16 -24.94 -3.43
C THR A 186 -23.05 -26.19 -3.47
N ARG A 187 -22.96 -27.07 -2.47
CA ARG A 187 -23.73 -28.32 -2.35
C ARG A 187 -23.60 -29.16 -3.62
N GLY A 188 -22.40 -29.28 -4.17
CA GLY A 188 -22.14 -30.03 -5.41
C GLY A 188 -22.65 -29.37 -6.70
N ASN A 189 -23.45 -28.31 -6.63
CA ASN A 189 -23.91 -27.59 -7.80
C ASN A 189 -22.88 -26.54 -8.20
N PRO A 190 -22.42 -26.45 -9.46
CA PRO A 190 -21.60 -25.32 -9.87
C PRO A 190 -22.42 -24.04 -9.68
N VAL A 191 -21.80 -22.99 -9.12
CA VAL A 191 -22.43 -21.66 -9.01
C VAL A 191 -22.88 -21.23 -10.40
N LYS A 192 -24.18 -21.38 -10.69
CA LYS A 192 -24.78 -20.80 -11.88
C LYS A 192 -24.69 -19.30 -11.66
N GLY A 193 -23.86 -18.65 -12.46
CA GLY A 193 -23.75 -17.21 -12.43
C GLY A 193 -25.11 -16.58 -12.49
N ASP A 194 -25.39 -15.67 -11.58
CA ASP A 194 -26.54 -14.79 -11.73
C ASP A 194 -26.41 -14.14 -13.11
N SER A 195 -27.38 -14.42 -13.99
CA SER A 195 -27.48 -13.76 -15.30
C SER A 195 -27.51 -12.22 -15.16
N ALA A 196 -27.82 -11.71 -13.96
CA ALA A 196 -27.74 -10.29 -13.60
C ALA A 196 -26.30 -9.75 -13.43
N ALA A 197 -25.29 -10.59 -13.22
CA ALA A 197 -23.88 -10.18 -13.14
C ALA A 197 -23.17 -10.18 -14.50
N GLY A 198 -23.74 -10.88 -15.50
CA GLY A 198 -23.19 -11.03 -16.85
C GLY A 198 -24.03 -10.40 -17.98
N GLY A 199 -25.30 -10.08 -17.73
CA GLY A 199 -26.15 -9.32 -18.65
C GLY A 199 -25.84 -7.83 -18.58
N GLY A 200 -25.85 -7.14 -19.72
CA GLY A 200 -25.50 -5.72 -19.83
C GLY A 200 -26.45 -4.74 -19.14
N GLN A 201 -26.61 -4.80 -17.82
CA GLN A 201 -27.40 -3.84 -17.05
C GLN A 201 -26.69 -3.32 -15.79
N ALA A 202 -27.05 -2.07 -15.47
CA ALA A 202 -26.81 -1.28 -14.27
C ALA A 202 -25.36 -0.77 -14.01
N SER A 203 -25.26 0.56 -13.87
CA SER A 203 -24.04 1.28 -13.48
C SER A 203 -23.40 0.66 -12.23
N PHE A 204 -22.18 0.12 -12.36
CA PHE A 204 -21.40 -0.42 -11.25
C PHE A 204 -20.10 0.38 -11.08
N ILE A 205 -19.67 0.53 -9.83
CA ILE A 205 -18.43 1.21 -9.49
C ILE A 205 -17.34 0.14 -9.36
N ARG A 206 -16.28 0.28 -10.18
CA ARG A 206 -15.09 -0.58 -10.08
C ARG A 206 -14.03 0.12 -9.24
N GLN A 207 -13.65 -0.51 -8.14
CA GLN A 207 -12.53 -0.07 -7.33
C GLN A 207 -11.45 -1.14 -7.32
N THR A 208 -10.19 -0.73 -7.43
CA THR A 208 -9.04 -1.62 -7.30
C THR A 208 -8.04 -0.98 -6.35
N THR A 209 -7.83 -1.65 -5.22
CA THR A 209 -6.88 -1.26 -4.19
C THR A 209 -5.77 -2.31 -4.09
N LYS A 210 -4.58 -1.86 -3.67
CA LYS A 210 -3.42 -2.71 -3.48
C LYS A 210 -2.90 -2.52 -2.07
N TYR A 211 -2.47 -3.61 -1.48
CA TYR A 211 -1.96 -3.66 -0.12
C TYR A 211 -0.65 -4.43 -0.08
N TRP A 212 0.23 -4.06 0.83
CA TRP A 212 1.36 -4.88 1.22
C TRP A 212 0.96 -5.80 2.36
N VAL A 213 1.51 -7.01 2.33
CA VAL A 213 1.27 -8.05 3.31
C VAL A 213 2.63 -8.55 3.76
N HIS A 214 2.88 -8.54 5.06
CA HIS A 214 4.12 -9.08 5.60
C HIS A 214 4.19 -10.59 5.30
N PRO A 215 5.36 -11.16 4.93
CA PRO A 215 5.49 -12.60 4.66
C PRO A 215 4.92 -13.47 5.78
N ASP A 216 5.09 -13.03 7.03
CA ASP A 216 4.53 -13.67 8.23
C ASP A 216 3.01 -13.87 8.19
N ASN A 217 2.28 -13.00 7.49
CA ASN A 217 0.81 -12.99 7.47
C ASN A 217 0.25 -13.63 6.19
N VAL A 218 1.10 -14.06 5.25
CA VAL A 218 0.67 -14.56 3.92
C VAL A 218 -0.20 -15.80 4.04
N THR A 219 0.20 -16.77 4.88
CA THR A 219 -0.53 -18.04 5.02
C THR A 219 -1.87 -17.82 5.71
N GLU A 220 -1.90 -17.06 6.81
CA GLU A 220 -3.13 -16.68 7.50
C GLU A 220 -4.10 -15.97 6.55
N LEU A 221 -3.61 -15.00 5.78
CA LEU A 221 -4.39 -14.28 4.80
C LEU A 221 -4.97 -15.19 3.71
N LYS A 222 -4.18 -16.12 3.15
CA LYS A 222 -4.65 -17.09 2.15
C LYS A 222 -5.81 -17.93 2.70
N LEU A 223 -5.69 -18.40 3.94
CA LEU A 223 -6.68 -19.26 4.58
C LEU A 223 -7.97 -18.48 4.96
N ILE A 224 -7.87 -17.22 5.40
CA ILE A 224 -9.03 -16.36 5.63
C ILE A 224 -9.80 -16.11 4.33
N ILE A 225 -9.10 -15.78 3.24
CA ILE A 225 -9.74 -15.52 1.94
C ILE A 225 -10.40 -16.80 1.40
N LEU A 226 -9.77 -17.96 1.59
CA LEU A 226 -10.25 -19.26 1.11
C LEU A 226 -11.65 -19.62 1.64
N LYS A 227 -11.98 -19.23 2.88
CA LYS A 227 -13.33 -19.42 3.45
C LYS A 227 -14.44 -18.71 2.67
N HIS A 228 -14.09 -17.64 1.95
CA HIS A 228 -15.07 -16.84 1.21
C HIS A 228 -14.96 -16.97 -0.31
N LEU A 229 -13.75 -17.15 -0.84
CA LEU A 229 -13.45 -17.17 -2.27
C LEU A 229 -12.54 -18.36 -2.60
N PRO A 230 -12.93 -19.24 -3.53
CA PRO A 230 -12.09 -20.34 -3.93
C PRO A 230 -10.90 -19.86 -4.77
N VAL A 231 -9.81 -20.63 -4.73
CA VAL A 231 -8.64 -20.45 -5.58
C VAL A 231 -8.99 -20.81 -7.02
N LEU A 232 -8.80 -19.85 -7.92
CA LEU A 232 -9.03 -20.01 -9.34
C LEU A 232 -7.88 -20.83 -9.96
N VAL A 233 -8.20 -22.04 -10.42
CA VAL A 233 -7.27 -22.90 -11.17
C VAL A 233 -7.54 -22.73 -12.67
N PHE A 234 -6.57 -22.22 -13.43
CA PHE A 234 -6.74 -21.94 -14.87
C PHE A 234 -6.92 -23.20 -15.73
N ASN A 235 -6.26 -24.30 -15.37
CA ASN A 235 -6.39 -25.57 -16.05
C ASN A 235 -6.79 -26.66 -15.05
N ALA A 236 -8.08 -26.96 -14.96
CA ALA A 236 -8.59 -27.98 -14.05
C ALA A 236 -8.22 -29.42 -14.44
N SER A 237 -7.77 -29.64 -15.68
CA SER A 237 -7.45 -30.98 -16.21
C SER A 237 -6.04 -31.48 -15.86
N LYS A 238 -5.16 -30.58 -15.42
CA LYS A 238 -3.78 -30.91 -15.01
C LYS A 238 -3.67 -30.78 -13.49
N GLU A 239 -2.86 -31.65 -12.87
CA GLU A 239 -2.45 -31.45 -11.48
C GLU A 239 -1.67 -30.14 -11.32
N PHE A 240 -1.78 -29.54 -10.14
CA PHE A 240 -1.13 -28.26 -9.86
C PHE A 240 0.38 -28.45 -9.71
N GLU A 241 1.15 -27.79 -10.56
CA GLU A 241 2.59 -27.62 -10.38
C GLU A 241 2.88 -26.21 -9.84
N GLN A 242 3.89 -26.07 -8.99
CA GLN A 242 4.29 -24.75 -8.46
C GLN A 242 4.62 -23.76 -9.58
N ALA A 243 5.21 -24.27 -10.67
CA ALA A 243 5.53 -23.49 -11.86
C ALA A 243 4.30 -22.81 -12.48
N ASP A 244 3.10 -23.40 -12.38
CA ASP A 244 1.87 -22.87 -12.98
C ASP A 244 1.42 -21.55 -12.33
N SER A 245 1.85 -21.29 -11.09
CA SER A 245 1.57 -20.03 -10.38
C SER A 245 2.51 -18.88 -10.77
N ALA A 246 3.64 -19.19 -11.42
CA ALA A 246 4.66 -18.23 -11.76
C ALA A 246 4.20 -17.30 -12.89
N ILE A 247 4.39 -15.99 -12.68
CA ILE A 247 4.13 -14.96 -13.68
C ILE A 247 5.37 -14.09 -13.81
N THR A 248 5.92 -14.06 -15.03
CA THR A 248 7.04 -13.19 -15.35
C THR A 248 6.61 -12.13 -16.35
N SER A 249 7.11 -10.91 -16.19
CA SER A 249 6.85 -9.81 -17.12
C SER A 249 8.10 -8.99 -17.34
N ILE A 250 8.50 -8.81 -18.60
CA ILE A 250 9.62 -7.96 -19.01
C ILE A 250 9.06 -6.61 -19.42
N TYR A 251 9.42 -5.58 -18.68
CA TYR A 251 9.05 -4.20 -18.97
C TYR A 251 10.07 -3.56 -19.90
N TYR A 252 9.53 -2.79 -20.84
CA TYR A 252 10.29 -2.00 -21.79
C TYR A 252 10.26 -0.53 -21.37
N ASP A 253 11.36 0.16 -21.61
CA ASP A 253 11.47 1.62 -21.50
C ASP A 253 12.60 2.14 -22.40
N ASN A 254 12.67 3.44 -22.62
CA ASN A 254 13.83 4.07 -23.22
C ASN A 254 14.90 4.31 -22.14
N PRO A 255 16.11 3.73 -22.25
CA PRO A 255 17.14 3.90 -21.23
C PRO A 255 17.73 5.30 -21.06
N ASP A 256 17.57 6.16 -22.06
CA ASP A 256 18.09 7.52 -22.07
C ASP A 256 17.08 8.50 -21.45
N THR A 257 15.79 8.31 -21.71
CA THR A 257 14.73 9.27 -21.31
C THR A 257 13.80 8.78 -20.21
N TRP A 258 13.64 7.47 -20.01
CA TRP A 258 12.73 6.87 -19.03
C TRP A 258 11.28 7.37 -19.16
N ASP A 259 10.81 7.57 -20.39
CA ASP A 259 9.53 8.21 -20.67
C ASP A 259 8.33 7.36 -20.24
N LEU A 260 8.40 6.02 -20.35
CA LEU A 260 7.36 5.14 -19.85
C LEU A 260 7.34 5.15 -18.31
N TYR A 261 8.50 5.09 -17.66
CA TYR A 261 8.60 5.22 -16.20
C TYR A 261 7.99 6.53 -15.69
N GLU A 262 8.46 7.67 -16.21
CA GLU A 262 8.01 8.98 -15.76
C GLU A 262 6.53 9.21 -16.07
N GLY A 263 6.07 8.85 -17.27
CA GLY A 263 4.67 8.99 -17.66
C GLY A 263 3.75 8.17 -16.75
N ARG A 264 4.17 6.95 -16.38
CA ARG A 264 3.40 6.07 -15.47
C ARG A 264 3.44 6.54 -14.02
N LEU A 265 4.54 7.13 -13.58
CA LEU A 265 4.68 7.71 -12.24
C LEU A 265 3.83 8.98 -12.10
N LYS A 266 3.97 9.92 -13.04
CA LYS A 266 3.21 11.17 -13.12
C LYS A 266 1.72 10.94 -13.42
N LYS A 267 1.40 9.79 -14.02
CA LYS A 267 0.09 9.43 -14.56
C LYS A 267 -0.35 10.47 -15.59
N THR A 268 0.47 10.70 -16.60
CA THR A 268 0.05 11.60 -17.70
C THR A 268 -1.04 10.94 -18.53
N GLU A 269 -1.92 11.75 -19.12
CA GLU A 269 -2.93 11.25 -20.07
C GLU A 269 -2.25 10.50 -21.22
N GLY A 270 -2.75 9.31 -21.55
CA GLY A 270 -2.15 8.45 -22.57
C GLY A 270 -0.87 7.72 -22.14
N ALA A 271 -0.43 7.81 -20.89
CA ALA A 271 0.81 7.17 -20.44
C ALA A 271 0.76 5.64 -20.62
N GLU A 272 1.68 5.12 -21.42
CA GLU A 272 1.76 3.71 -21.75
C GLU A 272 2.67 2.93 -20.79
N ALA A 273 2.44 1.63 -20.67
CA ALA A 273 3.39 0.68 -20.10
C ALA A 273 3.36 -0.57 -20.98
N ILE A 274 4.48 -0.87 -21.61
CA ILE A 274 4.65 -2.01 -22.52
C ILE A 274 5.40 -3.12 -21.78
N ARG A 275 4.88 -4.35 -21.86
CA ARG A 275 5.53 -5.50 -21.25
C ARG A 275 5.24 -6.80 -21.97
N LEU A 276 6.20 -7.70 -21.95
CA LEU A 276 6.06 -9.07 -22.45
C LEU A 276 5.88 -10.01 -21.28
N ARG A 277 4.81 -10.80 -21.31
CA ARG A 277 4.41 -11.66 -20.20
C ARG A 277 4.28 -13.10 -20.67
N TRP A 278 4.76 -14.02 -19.84
CA TRP A 278 4.39 -15.44 -19.92
C TRP A 278 3.89 -15.93 -18.56
N TYR A 279 3.18 -17.04 -18.59
CA TYR A 279 2.63 -17.73 -17.43
C TYR A 279 3.25 -19.12 -17.35
N GLY A 280 3.58 -19.61 -16.18
CA GLY A 280 4.17 -20.93 -16.05
C GLY A 280 5.70 -20.94 -16.16
N GLY A 281 6.24 -22.15 -16.30
CA GLY A 281 7.67 -22.38 -16.51
C GLY A 281 8.20 -21.99 -17.89
N MET A 282 9.49 -22.24 -18.09
CA MET A 282 10.23 -21.86 -19.30
C MET A 282 9.85 -22.67 -20.55
N GLN A 283 9.10 -23.76 -20.39
CA GLN A 283 8.60 -24.58 -21.50
C GLN A 283 7.43 -23.91 -22.26
N ASN A 284 6.83 -22.85 -21.71
CA ASN A 284 5.73 -22.17 -22.34
C ASN A 284 6.21 -21.33 -23.54
N ASP A 285 5.69 -21.65 -24.72
CA ASP A 285 6.06 -21.00 -25.98
C ASP A 285 5.20 -19.77 -26.31
N THR A 286 4.16 -19.49 -25.53
CA THR A 286 3.18 -18.45 -25.81
C THR A 286 3.44 -17.21 -24.96
N ILE A 287 3.85 -16.13 -25.63
CA ILE A 287 4.18 -14.84 -25.02
C ILE A 287 3.05 -13.84 -25.30
N PHE A 288 2.60 -13.16 -24.26
CA PHE A 288 1.63 -12.08 -24.34
C PHE A 288 2.35 -10.73 -24.40
N VAL A 289 2.20 -10.03 -25.52
CA VAL A 289 2.65 -8.64 -25.64
C VAL A 289 1.52 -7.75 -25.12
N GLU A 290 1.73 -7.11 -23.97
CA GLU A 290 0.72 -6.32 -23.29
C GLU A 290 1.07 -4.82 -23.30
N ARG A 291 0.07 -3.99 -23.56
CA ARG A 291 0.15 -2.53 -23.38
C ARG A 291 -0.94 -2.07 -22.43
N LYS A 292 -0.56 -1.26 -21.45
CA LYS A 292 -1.49 -0.54 -20.56
C LYS A 292 -1.43 0.94 -20.86
N THR A 293 -2.55 1.52 -21.25
CA THR A 293 -2.67 2.96 -21.51
C THR A 293 -3.46 3.59 -20.38
N HIS A 294 -2.86 4.58 -19.71
CA HIS A 294 -3.56 5.36 -18.71
C HIS A 294 -4.53 6.34 -19.39
N ARG A 295 -5.76 6.37 -18.90
CA ARG A 295 -6.74 7.42 -19.16
C ARG A 295 -7.10 8.08 -17.85
N GLU A 296 -7.14 9.39 -17.87
CA GLU A 296 -7.52 10.24 -16.75
C GLU A 296 -9.02 10.26 -16.55
N ASP A 297 -9.44 10.37 -15.28
CA ASP A 297 -10.85 10.29 -14.93
C ASP A 297 -11.70 11.40 -15.59
N TRP A 298 -11.11 12.59 -15.83
CA TRP A 298 -11.80 13.72 -16.47
C TRP A 298 -12.14 13.49 -17.94
N THR A 299 -11.44 12.58 -18.62
CA THR A 299 -11.74 12.20 -20.01
C THR A 299 -13.03 11.40 -20.12
N GLY A 300 -13.52 10.84 -19.00
CA GLY A 300 -14.61 9.87 -18.98
C GLY A 300 -14.20 8.47 -19.49
N GLU A 301 -13.01 8.32 -20.07
CA GLU A 301 -12.49 7.04 -20.53
C GLU A 301 -11.80 6.26 -19.40
N LYS A 302 -11.95 4.93 -19.41
CA LYS A 302 -11.25 4.06 -18.46
C LYS A 302 -9.87 3.69 -19.00
N SER A 303 -8.88 3.60 -18.12
CA SER A 303 -7.56 3.08 -18.48
C SER A 303 -7.68 1.68 -19.10
N VAL A 304 -7.09 1.49 -20.29
CA VAL A 304 -7.25 0.28 -21.11
C VAL A 304 -6.03 -0.63 -20.95
N LYS A 305 -6.28 -1.95 -20.85
CA LYS A 305 -5.27 -2.99 -20.99
C LYS A 305 -5.57 -3.79 -22.25
N ALA A 306 -4.69 -3.75 -23.23
CA ALA A 306 -4.78 -4.51 -24.45
C ALA A 306 -3.60 -5.50 -24.57
N ARG A 307 -3.82 -6.65 -25.20
CA ARG A 307 -2.77 -7.64 -25.42
C ARG A 307 -3.06 -8.51 -26.63
N PHE A 308 -2.01 -8.99 -27.28
CA PHE A 308 -2.07 -10.08 -28.25
C PHE A 308 -1.07 -11.18 -27.85
N SER A 309 -1.24 -12.38 -28.37
CA SER A 309 -0.34 -13.51 -28.11
C SER A 309 0.50 -13.84 -29.34
N MET A 310 1.75 -14.21 -29.13
CA MET A 310 2.66 -14.68 -30.18
C MET A 310 3.59 -15.78 -29.67
N LYS A 311 4.20 -16.53 -30.57
CA LYS A 311 5.18 -17.57 -30.22
C LYS A 311 6.53 -16.96 -29.88
N GLU A 312 7.21 -17.49 -28.87
CA GLU A 312 8.51 -16.98 -28.38
C GLU A 312 9.53 -16.80 -29.50
N LYS A 313 9.65 -17.78 -30.41
CA LYS A 313 10.58 -17.74 -31.55
C LYS A 313 10.43 -16.51 -32.45
N ASN A 314 9.24 -15.92 -32.49
CA ASN A 314 8.92 -14.75 -33.32
C ASN A 314 9.14 -13.42 -32.60
N VAL A 315 9.37 -13.42 -31.28
CA VAL A 315 9.41 -12.20 -30.46
C VAL A 315 10.58 -11.29 -30.88
N ASN A 316 11.79 -11.83 -31.00
CA ASN A 316 12.96 -11.03 -31.37
C ASN A 316 12.83 -10.40 -32.77
N ALA A 317 12.33 -11.17 -33.75
CA ALA A 317 12.12 -10.67 -35.11
C ALA A 317 11.07 -9.56 -35.14
N TYR A 318 9.99 -9.69 -34.35
CA TYR A 318 8.98 -8.65 -34.20
C TYR A 318 9.54 -7.37 -33.54
N MET A 319 10.35 -7.51 -32.48
CA MET A 319 10.93 -6.35 -31.79
C MET A 319 11.91 -5.54 -32.65
N LYS A 320 12.58 -6.21 -33.60
CA LYS A 320 13.49 -5.56 -34.55
C LYS A 320 12.79 -4.96 -35.77
N GLY A 321 11.52 -5.28 -35.99
CA GLY A 321 10.81 -4.90 -37.22
C GLY A 321 11.04 -5.83 -38.41
N GLU A 322 11.75 -6.95 -38.23
CA GLU A 322 11.98 -7.96 -39.28
C GLU A 322 10.69 -8.75 -39.58
N LEU A 323 9.85 -8.96 -38.56
CA LEU A 323 8.54 -9.59 -38.69
C LEU A 323 7.43 -8.54 -38.60
N LEU A 324 6.69 -8.37 -39.69
CA LEU A 324 5.58 -7.41 -39.75
C LEU A 324 4.31 -7.96 -39.06
N PRO A 325 3.49 -7.09 -38.43
CA PRO A 325 2.26 -7.49 -37.74
C PRO A 325 1.28 -8.33 -38.57
N PRO A 326 1.03 -8.04 -39.86
CA PRO A 326 0.12 -8.86 -40.67
C PRO A 326 0.54 -10.34 -40.76
N ALA A 327 1.85 -10.61 -40.80
CA ALA A 327 2.39 -11.97 -40.88
C ALA A 327 2.18 -12.76 -39.57
N ILE A 328 2.08 -12.09 -38.41
CA ILE A 328 1.81 -12.73 -37.12
C ILE A 328 0.39 -13.32 -37.10
N PHE A 329 -0.57 -12.64 -37.71
CA PHE A 329 -1.99 -13.00 -37.65
C PHE A 329 -2.49 -13.79 -38.87
N GLU A 330 -1.65 -14.03 -39.88
CA GLU A 330 -2.04 -14.79 -41.08
C GLU A 330 -2.55 -16.20 -40.73
N LYS A 331 -1.88 -16.89 -39.81
CA LYS A 331 -2.35 -18.19 -39.31
C LYS A 331 -3.70 -18.08 -38.60
N ALA A 332 -3.88 -17.06 -37.76
CA ALA A 332 -5.14 -16.85 -37.04
C ALA A 332 -6.32 -16.57 -37.99
N ARG A 333 -6.06 -15.87 -39.11
CA ARG A 333 -7.03 -15.67 -40.20
C ARG A 333 -7.38 -16.98 -40.90
N LYS A 334 -6.37 -17.81 -41.22
CA LYS A 334 -6.57 -19.13 -41.85
C LYS A 334 -7.32 -20.12 -40.94
N ASP A 335 -7.04 -20.10 -39.64
CA ASP A 335 -7.64 -21.02 -38.66
C ASP A 335 -9.13 -20.72 -38.40
N GLY A 336 -9.64 -19.52 -38.72
CA GLY A 336 -11.05 -19.15 -38.60
C GLY A 336 -11.65 -19.12 -37.17
N LYS A 337 -10.84 -19.32 -36.13
CA LYS A 337 -11.30 -19.42 -34.73
C LYS A 337 -11.65 -18.07 -34.07
N LYS A 338 -11.09 -16.97 -34.57
CA LYS A 338 -11.32 -15.60 -34.07
C LYS A 338 -12.08 -14.81 -35.12
N SER A 339 -12.95 -13.88 -34.68
CA SER A 339 -13.63 -12.96 -35.60
C SER A 339 -12.64 -12.03 -36.29
N GLU A 340 -12.94 -11.66 -37.55
CA GLU A 340 -12.08 -10.76 -38.34
C GLU A 340 -11.87 -9.42 -37.64
N LYS A 341 -12.90 -8.88 -36.98
CA LYS A 341 -12.81 -7.65 -36.19
C LYS A 341 -11.81 -7.77 -35.04
N ALA A 342 -11.82 -8.88 -34.31
CA ALA A 342 -10.86 -9.09 -33.21
C ALA A 342 -9.43 -9.23 -33.73
N ILE A 343 -9.25 -9.88 -34.89
CA ILE A 343 -7.94 -9.99 -35.54
C ILE A 343 -7.44 -8.61 -35.99
N ALA A 344 -8.29 -7.78 -36.58
CA ALA A 344 -7.94 -6.42 -36.99
C ALA A 344 -7.58 -5.53 -35.78
N GLU A 345 -8.27 -5.68 -34.64
CA GLU A 345 -7.92 -4.99 -33.39
C GLU A 345 -6.56 -5.45 -32.83
N ASP A 346 -6.31 -6.76 -32.83
CA ASP A 346 -5.02 -7.35 -32.41
C ASP A 346 -3.86 -6.87 -33.31
N GLU A 347 -4.09 -6.79 -34.63
CA GLU A 347 -3.12 -6.34 -35.62
C GLU A 347 -2.82 -4.84 -35.52
N ARG A 348 -3.85 -4.02 -35.31
CA ARG A 348 -3.66 -2.58 -35.05
C ARG A 348 -2.82 -2.38 -33.79
N LEU A 349 -3.15 -3.10 -32.71
CA LEU A 349 -2.39 -3.05 -31.46
C LEU A 349 -0.92 -3.47 -31.67
N ALA A 350 -0.69 -4.55 -32.41
CA ALA A 350 0.66 -5.02 -32.72
C ALA A 350 1.45 -3.98 -33.56
N SER A 351 0.79 -3.29 -34.48
CA SER A 351 1.42 -2.23 -35.28
C SER A 351 1.79 -1.02 -34.43
N GLU A 352 0.90 -0.57 -33.55
CA GLU A 352 1.15 0.57 -32.65
C GLU A 352 2.28 0.28 -31.64
N ILE A 353 2.34 -0.93 -31.09
CA ILE A 353 3.39 -1.35 -30.15
C ILE A 353 4.74 -1.40 -30.87
N GLN A 354 4.82 -2.05 -32.04
CA GLN A 354 6.06 -2.15 -32.82
C GLN A 354 6.56 -0.75 -33.22
N TYR A 355 5.66 0.11 -33.69
CA TYR A 355 5.98 1.50 -34.02
C TYR A 355 6.57 2.25 -32.82
N SER A 356 5.95 2.13 -31.65
CA SER A 356 6.41 2.80 -30.44
C SER A 356 7.80 2.31 -30.00
N ILE A 357 8.03 0.99 -30.06
CA ILE A 357 9.31 0.38 -29.70
C ILE A 357 10.43 0.88 -30.64
N LEU A 358 10.19 0.87 -31.94
CA LEU A 358 11.20 1.28 -32.93
C LEU A 358 11.44 2.79 -32.92
N ARG A 359 10.38 3.61 -32.91
CA ARG A 359 10.49 5.07 -32.97
C ARG A 359 11.10 5.68 -31.71
N LYS A 360 10.74 5.14 -30.55
CA LYS A 360 11.22 5.66 -29.26
C LYS A 360 12.38 4.87 -28.69
N GLY A 361 12.86 3.83 -29.37
CA GLY A 361 14.04 3.08 -28.97
C GLY A 361 13.87 2.28 -27.67
N TYR A 362 12.68 1.75 -27.41
CA TYR A 362 12.42 1.00 -26.19
C TYR A 362 13.18 -0.33 -26.16
N LYS A 363 13.77 -0.65 -25.00
CA LYS A 363 14.54 -1.88 -24.77
C LYS A 363 14.03 -2.59 -23.52
N PRO A 364 14.32 -3.89 -23.33
CA PRO A 364 14.12 -4.57 -22.05
C PRO A 364 14.90 -3.86 -20.94
N VAL A 365 14.23 -3.53 -19.83
CA VAL A 365 14.83 -2.77 -18.73
C VAL A 365 14.66 -3.48 -17.39
N CYS A 366 13.43 -3.88 -17.07
CA CYS A 366 13.13 -4.51 -15.77
C CYS A 366 12.24 -5.73 -15.95
N ARG A 367 12.68 -6.88 -15.43
CA ARG A 367 11.84 -8.06 -15.20
C ARG A 367 11.12 -7.91 -13.87
N SER A 368 9.83 -8.25 -13.83
CA SER A 368 9.11 -8.55 -12.60
C SER A 368 8.70 -10.02 -12.59
N PHE A 369 9.11 -10.74 -11.55
CA PHE A 369 8.73 -12.12 -11.26
C PHE A 369 7.90 -12.16 -9.97
N TYR A 370 6.89 -13.02 -9.92
CA TYR A 370 6.12 -13.32 -8.70
C TYR A 370 5.27 -14.57 -8.94
N ASN A 371 4.87 -15.23 -7.85
CA ASN A 371 3.85 -16.27 -7.89
C ASN A 371 2.49 -15.66 -7.54
N ARG A 372 1.43 -16.05 -8.25
CA ARG A 372 0.09 -15.50 -8.04
C ARG A 372 -0.90 -16.58 -7.64
N THR A 373 -1.58 -16.34 -6.51
CA THR A 373 -2.82 -17.02 -6.16
C THR A 373 -3.99 -16.08 -6.42
N ALA A 374 -4.94 -16.51 -7.26
CA ALA A 374 -6.15 -15.74 -7.55
C ALA A 374 -7.34 -16.38 -6.84
N PHE A 375 -8.16 -15.57 -6.18
CA PHE A 375 -9.35 -15.99 -5.45
C PHE A 375 -10.56 -15.33 -6.10
N GLN A 376 -11.46 -16.15 -6.62
CA GLN A 376 -12.65 -15.67 -7.30
C GLN A 376 -13.72 -16.76 -7.32
N LEU A 377 -14.95 -16.37 -7.02
CA LEU A 377 -16.13 -17.19 -7.25
C LEU A 377 -16.44 -17.29 -8.75
N PRO A 378 -16.72 -18.50 -9.27
CA PRO A 378 -17.24 -18.66 -10.63
C PRO A 378 -18.47 -17.79 -10.82
N ALA A 379 -18.43 -16.95 -11.87
CA ALA A 379 -19.50 -16.05 -12.29
C ALA A 379 -19.96 -14.93 -11.34
N ASP A 380 -19.35 -14.77 -10.16
CA ASP A 380 -19.48 -13.55 -9.35
C ASP A 380 -18.31 -12.60 -9.61
N ALA A 381 -18.63 -11.34 -9.90
CA ALA A 381 -17.65 -10.27 -10.14
C ALA A 381 -17.54 -9.27 -8.99
N ARG A 382 -18.38 -9.38 -7.93
CA ARG A 382 -18.44 -8.42 -6.82
C ARG A 382 -17.11 -8.25 -6.12
N VAL A 383 -16.43 -9.37 -5.83
CA VAL A 383 -15.12 -9.40 -5.19
C VAL A 383 -14.20 -10.35 -5.95
N ARG A 384 -13.02 -9.85 -6.33
CA ARG A 384 -11.91 -10.66 -6.86
C ARG A 384 -10.64 -10.27 -6.17
N ILE A 385 -9.94 -11.24 -5.63
CA ILE A 385 -8.70 -11.02 -4.89
C ILE A 385 -7.56 -11.73 -5.60
N SER A 386 -6.39 -11.12 -5.64
CA SER A 386 -5.15 -11.83 -6.01
C SER A 386 -4.04 -11.47 -5.06
N LEU A 387 -3.29 -12.48 -4.64
CA LEU A 387 -2.11 -12.34 -3.79
C LEU A 387 -0.87 -12.70 -4.60
N ASP A 388 0.06 -11.75 -4.71
CA ASP A 388 1.34 -11.93 -5.37
C ASP A 388 2.45 -12.11 -4.32
N THR A 389 3.09 -13.28 -4.30
CA THR A 389 4.18 -13.65 -3.39
C THR A 389 5.52 -13.76 -4.14
N GLU A 390 6.63 -13.83 -3.41
CA GLU A 390 8.00 -13.91 -3.97
C GLU A 390 8.31 -12.82 -5.02
N LEU A 391 7.76 -11.61 -4.80
CA LEU A 391 7.90 -10.52 -5.74
C LEU A 391 9.37 -10.12 -5.88
N THR A 392 9.90 -10.27 -7.09
CA THR A 392 11.30 -9.99 -7.38
C THR A 392 11.39 -9.14 -8.65
N MET A 393 12.22 -8.10 -8.60
CA MET A 393 12.53 -7.27 -9.75
C MET A 393 13.98 -7.53 -10.15
N VAL A 394 14.22 -7.71 -11.45
CA VAL A 394 15.55 -8.05 -11.98
C VAL A 394 15.91 -7.13 -13.14
N ARG A 395 17.18 -6.73 -13.23
CA ARG A 395 17.71 -5.96 -14.36
C ARG A 395 17.73 -6.80 -15.64
N GLU A 396 17.24 -6.22 -16.72
CA GLU A 396 17.25 -6.78 -18.08
C GLU A 396 18.05 -5.91 -19.06
N ASP A 397 18.45 -4.73 -18.63
CA ASP A 397 19.17 -3.74 -19.43
C ASP A 397 20.65 -4.11 -19.63
N ASN A 398 21.31 -3.37 -20.53
CA ASN A 398 22.74 -3.51 -20.80
C ASN A 398 23.50 -2.18 -20.58
N LEU A 399 23.04 -1.31 -19.68
CA LEU A 399 23.48 0.09 -19.58
C LEU A 399 24.80 0.31 -18.87
N ASP A 400 25.26 -0.67 -18.10
CA ASP A 400 26.52 -0.67 -17.36
C ASP A 400 27.61 -1.49 -18.07
N GLY A 401 27.44 -1.76 -19.37
CA GLY A 401 28.37 -2.52 -20.19
C GLY A 401 28.28 -4.04 -20.02
N ARG A 402 27.46 -4.55 -19.08
CA ARG A 402 27.21 -5.99 -18.95
C ARG A 402 26.07 -6.42 -19.87
N ALA A 403 26.32 -7.43 -20.71
CA ALA A 403 25.29 -8.01 -21.55
C ALA A 403 24.41 -8.99 -20.75
N ARG A 404 23.21 -8.54 -20.34
CA ARG A 404 22.20 -9.37 -19.65
C ARG A 404 21.27 -10.02 -20.66
N SER A 405 20.32 -9.26 -21.19
CA SER A 405 19.45 -9.70 -22.29
C SER A 405 20.19 -9.68 -23.63
N GLY A 406 21.28 -8.89 -23.74
CA GLY A 406 22.05 -8.77 -24.96
C GLY A 406 21.18 -8.30 -26.13
N LYS A 407 21.04 -9.14 -27.17
CA LYS A 407 20.16 -8.90 -28.34
C LYS A 407 18.82 -9.62 -28.24
N ASN A 408 18.57 -10.33 -27.14
CA ASN A 408 17.34 -11.07 -26.89
C ASN A 408 16.32 -10.21 -26.13
N TRP A 409 15.05 -10.57 -26.19
CA TRP A 409 13.97 -9.88 -25.48
C TRP A 409 13.94 -10.13 -23.96
N ARG A 410 14.72 -11.12 -23.48
CA ARG A 410 14.92 -11.47 -22.06
C ARG A 410 16.31 -12.07 -21.85
N ARG A 411 16.86 -11.96 -20.64
CA ARG A 411 18.02 -12.75 -20.19
C ARG A 411 17.67 -14.25 -20.06
N THR A 412 18.64 -15.12 -20.32
CA THR A 412 18.49 -16.59 -20.42
C THR A 412 19.22 -17.36 -19.33
N ASP A 413 19.96 -16.67 -18.47
CA ASP A 413 20.67 -17.20 -17.30
C ASP A 413 19.76 -17.46 -16.09
N ILE A 414 18.53 -16.94 -16.13
CA ILE A 414 17.47 -17.19 -15.13
C ILE A 414 16.14 -17.55 -15.79
N GLY A 415 15.41 -18.46 -15.15
CA GLY A 415 14.07 -18.87 -15.53
C GLY A 415 13.03 -18.40 -14.53
N ILE A 416 12.48 -19.36 -13.78
CA ILE A 416 11.48 -19.18 -12.72
C ILE A 416 11.99 -19.64 -11.34
N ASP A 417 13.31 -19.84 -11.25
CA ASP A 417 14.05 -20.39 -10.12
C ASP A 417 14.33 -19.32 -9.06
N PHE A 418 13.26 -18.86 -8.42
CA PHE A 418 13.35 -18.01 -7.23
C PHE A 418 14.20 -18.71 -6.13
N PRO A 419 15.10 -18.01 -5.43
CA PRO A 419 15.27 -16.54 -5.35
C PRO A 419 16.37 -15.96 -6.27
N PHE A 420 16.71 -16.66 -7.36
CA PHE A 420 17.73 -16.25 -8.33
C PHE A 420 19.11 -15.98 -7.69
N SER A 421 19.58 -16.91 -6.85
CA SER A 421 20.83 -16.76 -6.09
C SER A 421 22.09 -16.67 -6.96
N GLN A 422 22.01 -17.08 -8.23
CA GLN A 422 23.10 -16.96 -9.21
C GLN A 422 23.32 -15.52 -9.69
N LEU A 423 22.36 -14.62 -9.45
CA LEU A 423 22.47 -13.23 -9.89
C LEU A 423 23.28 -12.38 -8.91
N PRO A 424 24.05 -11.41 -9.42
CA PRO A 424 24.73 -10.46 -8.54
C PRO A 424 23.70 -9.61 -7.78
N PRO A 425 23.98 -9.21 -6.53
CA PRO A 425 23.04 -8.44 -5.71
C PRO A 425 22.58 -7.13 -6.36
N GLU A 426 23.43 -6.46 -7.16
CA GLU A 426 23.04 -5.24 -7.89
C GLU A 426 21.99 -5.44 -9.00
N ASP A 427 21.77 -6.69 -9.44
CA ASP A 427 20.84 -7.00 -10.52
C ASP A 427 19.45 -7.40 -10.02
N VAL A 428 19.29 -7.67 -8.72
CA VAL A 428 18.11 -8.32 -8.17
C VAL A 428 17.62 -7.59 -6.91
N GLU A 429 16.39 -7.10 -6.99
CA GLU A 429 15.66 -6.54 -5.86
C GLU A 429 14.59 -7.53 -5.41
N ARG A 430 14.77 -8.07 -4.20
CA ARG A 430 13.82 -9.02 -3.60
C ARG A 430 12.88 -8.23 -2.70
N PHE A 431 11.66 -8.03 -3.18
CA PHE A 431 10.70 -7.19 -2.49
C PHE A 431 10.30 -7.86 -1.16
N PRO A 432 10.37 -7.15 -0.02
CA PRO A 432 10.22 -7.76 1.31
C PRO A 432 8.78 -8.18 1.65
N TYR A 433 7.78 -7.72 0.89
CA TYR A 433 6.36 -7.93 1.18
C TYR A 433 5.65 -8.69 0.05
N ALA A 434 4.53 -9.34 0.36
CA ALA A 434 3.59 -9.78 -0.65
C ALA A 434 2.64 -8.65 -1.06
N VAL A 435 2.05 -8.72 -2.25
CA VAL A 435 1.13 -7.70 -2.76
C VAL A 435 -0.26 -8.28 -2.94
N LEU A 436 -1.21 -7.84 -2.11
CA LEU A 436 -2.62 -8.16 -2.22
C LEU A 436 -3.32 -7.13 -3.11
N GLU A 437 -4.03 -7.57 -4.13
CA GLU A 437 -4.87 -6.74 -5.00
C GLU A 437 -6.34 -7.15 -4.81
N VAL A 438 -7.16 -6.22 -4.31
CA VAL A 438 -8.61 -6.42 -4.14
C VAL A 438 -9.33 -5.62 -5.20
N LYS A 439 -10.16 -6.30 -6.00
CA LYS A 439 -11.01 -5.72 -7.03
C LYS A 439 -12.45 -5.86 -6.62
N LEU A 440 -13.11 -4.72 -6.45
CA LEU A 440 -14.51 -4.63 -6.09
C LEU A 440 -15.30 -4.13 -7.30
N GLN A 441 -16.44 -4.77 -7.53
CA GLN A 441 -17.46 -4.32 -8.46
C GLN A 441 -18.79 -4.25 -7.69
N THR A 442 -19.06 -3.10 -7.09
CA THR A 442 -20.29 -2.87 -6.32
C THR A 442 -21.33 -2.14 -7.17
N GLN A 443 -22.59 -2.52 -7.01
CA GLN A 443 -23.71 -1.75 -7.55
C GLN A 443 -23.81 -0.41 -6.81
N ALA A 444 -24.27 0.64 -7.50
CA ALA A 444 -24.45 1.95 -6.86
C ALA A 444 -25.40 1.84 -5.65
N GLY A 445 -24.95 2.30 -4.48
CA GLY A 445 -25.72 2.23 -3.23
C GLY A 445 -25.53 0.96 -2.39
N GLN A 446 -24.78 -0.04 -2.88
CA GLN A 446 -24.42 -1.23 -2.09
C GLN A 446 -22.99 -1.13 -1.54
N GLU A 447 -22.82 -1.52 -0.28
CA GLU A 447 -21.51 -1.64 0.34
C GLU A 447 -20.81 -2.96 -0.04
N PRO A 448 -19.45 -2.98 -0.05
CA PRO A 448 -18.70 -4.22 -0.16
C PRO A 448 -19.02 -5.18 0.98
N PRO A 449 -18.86 -6.51 0.79
CA PRO A 449 -19.07 -7.50 1.84
C PRO A 449 -18.27 -7.17 3.10
N GLU A 450 -18.89 -7.40 4.27
CA GLU A 450 -18.32 -7.01 5.56
C GLU A 450 -16.96 -7.63 5.83
N TRP A 451 -16.77 -8.92 5.53
CA TRP A 451 -15.49 -9.59 5.71
C TRP A 451 -14.35 -8.92 4.92
N VAL A 452 -14.64 -8.33 3.76
CA VAL A 452 -13.64 -7.59 2.97
C VAL A 452 -13.32 -6.25 3.64
N ARG A 453 -14.33 -5.56 4.19
CA ARG A 453 -14.13 -4.30 4.94
C ARG A 453 -13.26 -4.56 6.18
N GLN A 454 -13.58 -5.61 6.94
CA GLN A 454 -12.80 -6.05 8.10
C GLN A 454 -11.37 -6.46 7.70
N LEU A 455 -11.22 -7.23 6.62
CA LEU A 455 -9.90 -7.62 6.12
C LEU A 455 -9.02 -6.41 5.76
N ILE A 456 -9.60 -5.41 5.08
CA ILE A 456 -8.89 -4.19 4.66
C ILE A 456 -8.49 -3.33 5.86
N ALA A 457 -9.28 -3.33 6.93
CA ALA A 457 -8.99 -2.61 8.17
C ALA A 457 -8.07 -3.38 9.14
N SER A 458 -7.86 -4.68 8.90
CA SER A 458 -7.11 -5.56 9.80
C SER A 458 -5.61 -5.23 9.86
N HIS A 459 -4.95 -5.80 10.89
CA HIS A 459 -3.51 -5.74 11.09
C HIS A 459 -2.69 -6.51 10.02
N LEU A 460 -3.35 -7.34 9.20
CA LEU A 460 -2.70 -8.20 8.21
C LEU A 460 -2.19 -7.43 6.99
N VAL A 461 -2.78 -6.27 6.69
CA VAL A 461 -2.56 -5.54 5.45
C VAL A 461 -2.18 -4.07 5.68
N GLU A 462 -1.37 -3.54 4.77
CA GLU A 462 -1.04 -2.11 4.70
C GLU A 462 -1.42 -1.53 3.35
N ALA A 463 -2.22 -0.46 3.36
CA ALA A 463 -2.74 0.15 2.14
C ALA A 463 -1.65 0.93 1.39
N VAL A 464 -1.29 0.46 0.19
CA VAL A 464 -0.35 1.15 -0.71
C VAL A 464 -1.03 1.38 -2.06
N PRO A 465 -1.82 2.46 -2.17
CA PRO A 465 -2.66 2.68 -3.34
C PRO A 465 -1.82 2.87 -4.59
N LYS A 466 -2.26 2.26 -5.69
CA LYS A 466 -1.63 2.39 -7.03
C LYS A 466 -0.17 1.94 -7.10
N PHE A 467 0.31 1.13 -6.15
CA PHE A 467 1.63 0.48 -6.21
C PHE A 467 1.88 -0.17 -7.57
N SER A 468 3.08 0.00 -8.12
CA SER A 468 3.46 -0.52 -9.44
C SER A 468 4.79 -1.24 -9.36
N LYS A 469 4.79 -2.53 -9.75
CA LYS A 469 5.99 -3.37 -9.83
C LYS A 469 7.06 -2.77 -10.75
N PHE A 470 6.63 -2.19 -11.86
CA PHE A 470 7.51 -1.52 -12.82
C PHE A 470 8.17 -0.26 -12.23
N ILE A 471 7.38 0.62 -11.62
CA ILE A 471 7.89 1.86 -11.03
C ILE A 471 8.83 1.54 -9.87
N HIS A 472 8.47 0.59 -9.01
CA HIS A 472 9.35 0.18 -7.91
C HIS A 472 10.65 -0.44 -8.44
N GLY A 473 10.56 -1.42 -9.36
CA GLY A 473 11.75 -2.07 -9.93
C GLY A 473 12.71 -1.08 -10.60
N CYS A 474 12.18 -0.15 -11.39
CA CYS A 474 13.02 0.87 -12.01
C CYS A 474 13.65 1.80 -10.96
N ALA A 475 12.86 2.32 -10.01
CA ALA A 475 13.34 3.25 -8.98
C ALA A 475 14.45 2.65 -8.09
N THR A 476 14.35 1.35 -7.79
CA THR A 476 15.32 0.65 -6.94
C THR A 476 16.56 0.22 -7.72
N LEU A 477 16.40 -0.35 -8.92
CA LEU A 477 17.50 -0.93 -9.70
C LEU A 477 18.32 0.10 -10.50
N PHE A 478 17.78 1.31 -10.71
CA PHE A 478 18.44 2.38 -11.47
C PHE A 478 18.58 3.68 -10.66
N PRO A 479 19.24 3.65 -9.49
CA PRO A 479 19.30 4.80 -8.59
C PRO A 479 20.02 6.00 -9.20
N ASP A 480 20.99 5.79 -10.11
CA ASP A 480 21.78 6.87 -10.71
C ASP A 480 21.07 7.58 -11.88
N ARG A 481 20.05 6.93 -12.45
CA ARG A 481 19.30 7.46 -13.61
C ARG A 481 17.93 8.00 -13.22
N ILE A 482 17.36 7.51 -12.12
CA ILE A 482 16.02 7.90 -11.67
C ILE A 482 16.09 8.86 -10.49
N ASN A 483 15.69 10.10 -10.77
CA ASN A 483 15.65 11.19 -9.80
C ASN A 483 14.26 11.38 -9.19
N LEU A 484 13.20 10.94 -9.87
CA LEU A 484 11.82 11.06 -9.41
C LEU A 484 11.34 9.73 -8.82
N LEU A 485 11.18 9.65 -7.50
CA LEU A 485 10.83 8.44 -6.75
C LEU A 485 9.32 8.39 -6.44
N PRO A 486 8.72 7.20 -6.29
CA PRO A 486 7.34 7.08 -5.84
C PRO A 486 7.18 7.37 -4.34
N PHE A 487 5.98 7.79 -3.94
CA PHE A 487 5.67 8.13 -2.54
C PHE A 487 5.91 7.01 -1.53
N TRP A 488 5.81 5.74 -1.92
CA TRP A 488 6.02 4.61 -0.99
C TRP A 488 7.50 4.27 -0.77
N MET A 489 8.43 4.88 -1.53
CA MET A 489 9.85 4.57 -1.42
C MET A 489 10.42 4.78 0.00
N PRO A 490 10.08 5.87 0.73
CA PRO A 490 10.55 6.06 2.11
C PRO A 490 9.96 5.07 3.13
N GLN A 491 8.86 4.39 2.79
CA GLN A 491 8.23 3.40 3.66
C GLN A 491 8.91 2.03 3.60
N MET A 492 9.86 1.84 2.66
CA MET A 492 10.52 0.55 2.45
C MET A 492 11.33 0.07 3.66
N ASP A 493 11.87 1.00 4.47
CA ASP A 493 12.65 0.68 5.68
C ASP A 493 11.79 0.53 6.96
N VAL A 494 10.47 0.69 6.83
CA VAL A 494 9.53 0.61 7.95
C VAL A 494 8.90 -0.78 8.01
N ASP A 495 8.95 -1.42 9.17
CA ASP A 495 8.24 -2.66 9.44
C ASP A 495 6.73 -2.41 9.50
N ILE A 496 5.99 -3.07 8.60
CA ILE A 496 4.53 -2.90 8.43
C ILE A 496 3.70 -3.72 9.42
N ARG A 497 4.33 -4.51 10.30
CA ARG A 497 3.61 -5.32 11.29
C ARG A 497 2.93 -4.45 12.33
N LYS A 498 1.62 -4.65 12.46
CA LYS A 498 0.75 -3.97 13.44
C LYS A 498 0.37 -4.93 14.57
N PRO A 499 0.16 -4.43 15.81
CA PRO A 499 -0.38 -5.26 16.89
C PRO A 499 -1.77 -5.78 16.51
N VAL A 500 -2.12 -6.96 17.02
CA VAL A 500 -3.44 -7.57 16.79
C VAL A 500 -4.48 -6.71 17.51
N SER A 501 -5.18 -5.84 16.77
CA SER A 501 -6.17 -4.90 17.32
C SER A 501 -7.62 -5.39 17.20
N HIS A 502 -7.86 -6.45 16.41
CA HIS A 502 -9.21 -6.95 16.10
C HIS A 502 -9.26 -8.47 16.24
N SER A 503 -10.40 -8.99 16.72
CA SER A 503 -10.77 -10.42 16.75
C SER A 503 -11.07 -10.97 15.34
N PHE A 504 -10.24 -10.61 14.36
CA PHE A 504 -10.35 -11.02 12.97
C PHE A 504 -9.18 -11.95 12.65
N GLY A 505 -9.47 -13.24 12.50
CA GLY A 505 -8.48 -14.29 12.32
C GLY A 505 -9.10 -15.69 12.28
N ILE A 506 -8.26 -16.72 12.18
CA ILE A 506 -8.70 -18.13 12.27
C ILE A 506 -8.69 -18.54 13.74
N HIS A 507 -9.88 -18.73 14.31
CA HIS A 507 -10.06 -19.20 15.68
C HIS A 507 -10.57 -20.65 15.68
N ARG A 508 -10.05 -21.48 16.60
CA ARG A 508 -10.64 -22.79 16.90
C ARG A 508 -11.93 -22.57 17.71
N PRO A 509 -13.04 -23.24 17.36
CA PRO A 509 -14.18 -23.32 18.26
C PRO A 509 -13.71 -23.95 19.59
N GLY A 510 -13.81 -23.23 20.71
CA GLY A 510 -13.49 -23.76 22.05
C GLY A 510 -12.19 -23.27 22.71
N GLN A 511 -11.35 -22.46 22.05
CA GLN A 511 -10.26 -21.72 22.72
C GLN A 511 -10.63 -20.24 22.86
N SER A 512 -11.58 -19.96 23.74
CA SER A 512 -11.82 -18.60 24.22
C SER A 512 -10.55 -18.09 24.89
N ALA A 513 -10.07 -16.95 24.41
CA ALA A 513 -8.94 -16.22 24.98
C ALA A 513 -9.25 -15.82 26.43
N THR A 514 -8.72 -16.57 27.39
CA THR A 514 -8.48 -16.08 28.75
C THR A 514 -7.16 -15.32 28.70
N SER A 515 -7.22 -14.05 28.27
CA SER A 515 -6.07 -13.14 28.35
C SER A 515 -6.51 -11.80 28.90
N THR A 516 -7.02 -11.82 30.13
CA THR A 516 -6.98 -10.74 31.14
C THR A 516 -7.25 -11.40 32.50
N SER A 517 -6.20 -11.87 33.17
CA SER A 517 -6.23 -12.03 34.62
C SER A 517 -5.20 -11.04 35.15
N ASP A 518 -5.66 -9.83 35.45
CA ASP A 518 -4.92 -8.92 36.30
C ASP A 518 -4.86 -9.53 37.71
N ASP A 519 -3.67 -9.45 38.28
CA ASP A 519 -3.30 -9.95 39.60
C ASP A 519 -4.23 -9.35 40.67
N ALA A 520 -4.94 -10.23 41.36
CA ALA A 520 -5.57 -9.93 42.64
C ALA A 520 -4.67 -10.52 43.72
N ASP A 521 -3.87 -9.67 44.36
CA ASP A 521 -3.28 -9.93 45.67
C ASP A 521 -3.79 -8.88 46.67
N ASP A 522 -4.15 -9.43 47.83
CA ASP A 522 -4.76 -8.88 49.03
C ASP A 522 -4.25 -7.50 49.50
N ASP A 523 -5.19 -6.65 49.95
CA ASP A 523 -5.02 -5.93 51.21
C ASP A 523 -6.37 -5.72 51.91
N PHE A 524 -6.45 -6.23 53.13
CA PHE A 524 -7.52 -6.01 54.10
C PHE A 524 -7.48 -4.55 54.61
N ASP A 525 -8.66 -3.93 54.74
CA ASP A 525 -9.27 -3.49 56.02
C ASP A 525 -9.98 -2.11 55.96
N SER A 526 -11.05 -2.05 56.76
CA SER A 526 -11.87 -0.90 57.22
C SER A 526 -13.07 -0.43 56.39
N ASP A 527 -14.23 -0.73 56.97
CA ASP A 527 -15.58 -0.21 56.75
C ASP A 527 -15.67 1.33 56.72
N ASP A 528 -16.52 1.86 55.84
CA ASP A 528 -17.64 2.73 56.26
C ASP A 528 -18.64 2.98 55.11
N GLU A 529 -19.92 2.96 55.49
CA GLU A 529 -21.12 3.12 54.67
C GLU A 529 -21.24 4.54 54.07
N ASP A 530 -21.79 4.67 52.85
CA ASP A 530 -23.07 5.38 52.66
C ASP A 530 -23.55 5.51 51.18
N ILE A 531 -24.80 5.07 50.99
CA ILE A 531 -25.90 5.65 50.19
C ILE A 531 -25.87 5.54 48.65
N GLN A 532 -26.61 4.53 48.17
CA GLN A 532 -27.34 4.43 46.89
C GLN A 532 -28.39 5.57 46.72
N PRO A 533 -28.88 5.94 45.51
CA PRO A 533 -29.48 4.94 44.61
C PRO A 533 -29.36 5.14 43.09
N SER A 534 -29.55 3.99 42.44
CA SER A 534 -29.88 3.76 41.05
C SER A 534 -31.13 4.50 40.55
N THR A 535 -31.09 5.01 39.31
CA THR A 535 -32.29 5.09 38.46
C THR A 535 -31.97 4.90 36.98
N ALA A 536 -32.75 4.02 36.37
CA ALA A 536 -32.84 3.72 34.96
C ALA A 536 -33.37 4.91 34.12
N VAL A 537 -32.99 4.95 32.83
CA VAL A 537 -33.61 5.82 31.80
C VAL A 537 -33.74 4.96 30.54
N VAL A 538 -34.85 4.23 30.33
CA VAL A 538 -36.11 4.65 29.68
C VAL A 538 -35.91 5.44 28.39
N ALA A 539 -36.09 4.75 27.26
CA ALA A 539 -36.31 5.32 25.95
C ALA A 539 -37.62 6.13 25.91
N ARG A 540 -37.57 7.34 25.38
CA ARG A 540 -38.76 8.10 24.97
C ARG A 540 -38.52 8.78 23.62
N GLY A 541 -39.32 8.39 22.64
CA GLY A 541 -39.58 9.18 21.44
C GLY A 541 -40.54 10.33 21.74
N GLY A 542 -40.39 11.42 20.99
CA GLY A 542 -41.28 12.58 21.00
C GLY A 542 -40.97 13.48 19.82
N ALA A 543 -42.00 13.76 19.02
CA ALA A 543 -41.94 14.45 17.73
C ALA A 543 -41.99 16.00 17.84
N SER A 544 -41.35 16.63 16.85
CA SER A 544 -41.62 17.92 16.18
C SER A 544 -42.24 19.12 16.92
N ASN A 545 -41.56 20.27 16.86
CA ASN A 545 -42.10 21.46 16.18
C ASN A 545 -41.02 22.50 15.89
N GLY A 546 -41.09 23.10 14.69
CA GLY A 546 -40.09 24.04 14.18
C GLY A 546 -40.37 25.51 14.50
N ALA A 547 -39.31 26.32 14.45
CA ALA A 547 -39.35 27.74 14.08
C ALA A 547 -37.91 28.25 13.87
N GLY A 548 -37.71 29.04 12.80
CA GLY A 548 -36.65 30.05 12.72
C GLY A 548 -35.39 29.64 11.96
N GLY A 549 -35.32 30.05 10.69
CA GLY A 549 -34.13 29.93 9.86
C GLY A 549 -32.99 30.83 10.33
N ALA A 550 -31.78 30.29 10.24
CA ALA A 550 -30.56 31.01 9.92
C ALA A 550 -29.55 29.98 9.38
N ASP A 551 -29.10 30.21 8.15
CA ASP A 551 -28.09 29.43 7.46
C ASP A 551 -26.81 29.31 8.32
N ALA A 552 -26.51 28.08 8.76
CA ALA A 552 -25.26 27.74 9.46
C ALA A 552 -24.45 26.68 8.69
N GLU A 553 -24.63 26.59 7.37
CA GLU A 553 -23.71 25.84 6.49
C GLU A 553 -22.44 26.67 6.25
N GLY A 554 -21.53 26.64 7.22
CA GLY A 554 -20.23 27.32 7.07
C GLY A 554 -19.24 27.15 8.21
N GLN A 555 -19.61 26.53 9.34
CA GLN A 555 -18.74 26.35 10.49
C GLN A 555 -18.75 24.91 11.03
N THR A 556 -18.47 23.96 10.16
CA THR A 556 -17.87 22.69 10.57
C THR A 556 -16.60 22.51 9.76
N VAL A 557 -15.53 23.18 10.21
CA VAL A 557 -14.19 22.74 9.85
C VAL A 557 -14.02 21.41 10.59
N GLU A 558 -14.28 20.30 9.90
CA GLU A 558 -13.71 19.02 10.32
C GLU A 558 -12.22 19.29 10.55
N VAL A 559 -11.76 19.02 11.77
CA VAL A 559 -10.34 18.99 12.08
C VAL A 559 -9.76 17.78 11.33
N ALA A 560 -9.55 17.97 10.02
CA ALA A 560 -8.44 17.37 9.34
C ALA A 560 -7.23 17.83 10.15
N GLY A 561 -6.73 16.93 11.00
CA GLY A 561 -5.49 17.14 11.73
C GLY A 561 -4.48 17.71 10.75
N ASN A 562 -3.73 18.69 11.22
CA ASN A 562 -2.72 19.47 10.51
C ASN A 562 -1.90 18.59 9.53
N ASP A 563 -2.45 18.33 8.34
CA ASP A 563 -1.85 17.55 7.28
C ASP A 563 -0.91 18.50 6.53
N ASP A 564 0.13 18.95 7.23
CA ASP A 564 1.40 19.13 6.55
C ASP A 564 1.67 17.81 5.83
N TYR A 565 1.69 17.85 4.49
CA TYR A 565 1.92 16.67 3.67
C TYR A 565 3.00 15.78 4.29
N ILE A 566 2.70 14.49 4.48
CA ILE A 566 3.63 13.49 5.04
C ILE A 566 4.97 13.48 4.27
N TYR A 567 4.96 13.95 3.02
CA TYR A 567 6.10 14.11 2.13
C TYR A 567 6.34 15.59 1.85
N ASP A 568 7.40 16.13 2.47
CA ASP A 568 7.86 17.49 2.18
C ASP A 568 8.89 17.41 1.03
N SER A 569 8.38 17.54 -0.20
CA SER A 569 9.20 17.51 -1.44
C SER A 569 9.16 18.82 -2.21
N ASP A 570 8.49 19.82 -1.64
CA ASP A 570 8.38 21.15 -2.24
C ASP A 570 9.56 21.98 -1.77
N ASP A 571 10.60 22.04 -2.61
CA ASP A 571 11.58 23.12 -2.76
C ASP A 571 11.98 23.89 -1.47
N GLU A 572 11.99 23.24 -0.32
CA GLU A 572 12.49 23.83 0.91
C GLU A 572 14.01 23.79 0.78
N TYR A 573 14.54 24.92 0.35
CA TYR A 573 15.94 25.31 0.42
C TYR A 573 16.61 24.62 1.60
N ASP A 574 17.37 23.56 1.34
CA ASP A 574 18.15 22.90 2.38
C ASP A 574 19.39 23.77 2.63
N GLU A 575 19.23 24.71 3.55
CA GLU A 575 20.28 25.64 3.97
C GLU A 575 21.56 24.89 4.40
N GLY A 576 21.46 23.63 4.84
CA GLY A 576 22.59 22.78 5.19
C GLY A 576 23.32 22.23 3.96
N TYR A 577 22.58 21.77 2.94
CA TYR A 577 23.15 21.17 1.73
C TYR A 577 23.95 22.18 0.90
N GLU A 578 23.39 23.38 0.64
CA GLU A 578 24.14 24.42 -0.09
C GLU A 578 25.32 24.97 0.73
N LEU A 579 25.26 24.94 2.07
CA LEU A 579 26.39 25.34 2.90
C LEU A 579 27.52 24.32 2.81
N GLU A 580 27.20 23.03 2.68
CA GLU A 580 28.16 21.96 2.40
C GLU A 580 28.72 22.03 0.97
N GLU A 581 27.89 22.30 -0.03
CA GLU A 581 28.35 22.53 -1.41
C GLU A 581 29.21 23.80 -1.52
N ALA A 582 28.79 24.89 -0.87
CA ALA A 582 29.58 26.12 -0.80
C ALA A 582 30.88 25.90 0.00
N ARG A 583 30.88 25.01 0.99
CA ARG A 583 32.09 24.58 1.71
C ARG A 583 33.03 23.76 0.82
N ARG A 584 32.50 22.93 -0.09
CA ARG A 584 33.28 22.19 -1.11
C ARG A 584 33.81 23.11 -2.21
N ALA A 585 33.02 24.10 -2.65
CA ALA A 585 33.40 25.04 -3.70
C ALA A 585 34.40 26.11 -3.21
N GLY A 586 34.36 26.47 -1.92
CA GLY A 586 35.30 27.40 -1.28
C GLY A 586 35.14 28.87 -1.74
N GLY A 587 35.75 29.80 -0.99
CA GLY A 587 35.85 31.23 -1.37
C GLY A 587 34.73 32.15 -0.88
N LEU A 588 34.55 33.29 -1.56
CA LEU A 588 33.60 34.37 -1.19
C LEU A 588 32.13 33.90 -1.22
N HIS A 589 31.81 32.90 -2.03
CA HIS A 589 30.47 32.32 -2.12
C HIS A 589 30.05 31.65 -0.80
N TYR A 590 30.97 30.95 -0.12
CA TYR A 590 30.74 30.33 1.19
C TYR A 590 30.42 31.36 2.28
N TYR A 591 31.23 32.42 2.40
CA TYR A 591 31.02 33.45 3.42
C TYR A 591 29.73 34.23 3.22
N LYS A 592 29.40 34.60 1.97
CA LYS A 592 28.12 35.24 1.65
C LYS A 592 26.95 34.36 2.06
N LYS A 593 27.05 33.05 1.83
CA LYS A 593 25.99 32.09 2.16
C LYS A 593 25.88 31.82 3.67
N LEU A 594 27.01 31.74 4.38
CA LEU A 594 27.07 31.59 5.84
C LEU A 594 26.41 32.78 6.57
N VAL A 595 26.63 34.00 6.08
CA VAL A 595 26.01 35.20 6.66
C VAL A 595 24.51 35.21 6.38
N ALA A 596 24.09 34.85 5.18
CA ALA A 596 22.67 34.76 4.82
C ALA A 596 21.91 33.72 5.68
N THR A 597 22.49 32.53 5.88
CA THR A 597 21.88 31.46 6.70
C THR A 597 21.79 31.86 8.17
N LYS A 598 22.85 32.44 8.75
CA LYS A 598 22.79 32.94 10.14
C LYS A 598 21.81 34.12 10.31
N GLY A 599 21.70 35.01 9.33
CA GLY A 599 20.74 36.11 9.34
C GLY A 599 19.29 35.62 9.30
N GLN A 600 18.99 34.62 8.47
CA GLN A 600 17.65 34.02 8.39
C GLN A 600 17.29 33.23 9.65
N ALA A 601 18.25 32.53 10.28
CA ALA A 601 18.05 31.84 11.55
C ALA A 601 17.69 32.82 12.69
N LEU A 602 18.37 33.96 12.77
CA LEU A 602 18.05 35.05 13.70
C LEU A 602 16.65 35.62 13.44
N GLY A 603 16.28 35.85 12.18
CA GLY A 603 14.96 36.32 11.79
C GLY A 603 13.83 35.36 12.18
N ARG A 604 14.03 34.04 12.00
CA ARG A 604 13.08 33.01 12.44
C ARG A 604 12.93 32.98 13.96
N GLY A 605 14.03 33.12 14.71
CA GLY A 605 14.01 33.21 16.17
C GLY A 605 13.22 34.42 16.67
N ALA A 606 13.43 35.60 16.07
CA ALA A 606 12.68 36.81 16.40
C ALA A 606 11.18 36.67 16.08
N LEU A 607 10.83 36.12 14.91
CA LEU A 607 9.44 35.87 14.51
C LEU A 607 8.73 34.85 15.42
N TYR A 608 9.45 33.85 15.91
CA TYR A 608 8.92 32.86 16.85
C TYR A 608 8.56 33.49 18.20
N VAL A 609 9.46 34.32 18.74
CA VAL A 609 9.21 35.08 19.97
C VAL A 609 8.03 36.05 19.78
N LEU A 610 7.96 36.73 18.64
CA LEU A 610 6.88 37.66 18.32
C LEU A 610 5.53 36.94 18.16
N LYS A 611 5.51 35.73 17.61
CA LYS A 611 4.32 34.86 17.58
C LYS A 611 3.93 34.31 18.95
N ALA A 612 4.91 34.04 19.83
CA ALA A 612 4.64 33.56 21.18
C ALA A 612 4.02 34.66 22.08
N LEU A 613 4.30 35.93 21.77
CA LEU A 613 3.76 37.10 22.48
C LEU A 613 2.34 37.49 22.05
N ILE A 614 1.87 37.01 20.89
CA ILE A 614 0.50 37.28 20.40
C ILE A 614 -0.39 36.09 20.82
N PRO A 615 -1.39 36.28 21.70
CA PRO A 615 -2.30 35.19 22.08
C PRO A 615 -3.17 34.79 20.88
N ALA A 616 -2.81 33.69 20.24
CA ALA A 616 -3.62 33.08 19.19
C ALA A 616 -4.65 32.11 19.80
N PRO A 617 -5.87 32.03 19.26
CA PRO A 617 -6.86 31.04 19.68
C PRO A 617 -6.28 29.64 19.46
N ARG A 618 -6.21 28.85 20.53
CA ARG A 618 -5.84 27.43 20.44
C ARG A 618 -7.06 26.69 19.86
N ALA A 619 -6.84 25.89 18.83
CA ALA A 619 -7.88 25.04 18.28
C ALA A 619 -8.43 24.14 19.41
N THR A 620 -9.74 24.11 19.57
CA THR A 620 -10.42 23.16 20.44
C THR A 620 -10.11 21.75 19.94
N GLN A 621 -9.63 20.89 20.83
CA GLN A 621 -9.48 19.47 20.49
C GLN A 621 -10.89 18.89 20.41
N VAL A 622 -11.31 18.53 19.21
CA VAL A 622 -12.54 17.77 18.99
C VAL A 622 -12.17 16.31 19.16
N ASP A 623 -12.90 15.59 20.01
CA ASP A 623 -12.71 14.15 20.19
C ASP A 623 -12.91 13.42 18.86
N ARG A 624 -12.17 12.33 18.67
CA ARG A 624 -12.22 11.56 17.42
C ARG A 624 -13.64 11.05 17.22
N SER A 625 -14.14 11.12 15.99
CA SER A 625 -15.41 10.47 15.66
C SER A 625 -15.29 8.97 15.90
N VAL A 626 -16.36 8.34 16.41
CA VAL A 626 -16.45 6.88 16.60
C VAL A 626 -16.04 6.11 15.33
N ARG A 627 -16.34 6.67 14.16
CA ARG A 627 -15.93 6.12 12.86
C ARG A 627 -14.41 6.15 12.62
N GLN A 628 -13.71 7.20 13.03
CA GLN A 628 -12.25 7.28 12.94
C GLN A 628 -11.57 6.41 14.00
N GLU A 629 -12.13 6.29 15.20
CA GLU A 629 -11.66 5.35 16.22
C GLU A 629 -11.79 3.90 15.75
N MET A 630 -12.88 3.56 15.07
CA MET A 630 -13.03 2.25 14.42
C MET A 630 -12.01 1.99 13.30
N LEU A 631 -11.54 3.03 12.60
CA LEU A 631 -10.61 2.91 11.46
C LEU A 631 -9.13 2.92 11.85
N PHE A 632 -8.75 3.67 12.89
CA PHE A 632 -7.36 3.91 13.26
C PHE A 632 -7.01 3.52 14.70
N GLY A 633 -8.00 3.03 15.47
CA GLY A 633 -7.87 2.68 16.88
C GLY A 633 -7.68 3.89 17.79
N ASN A 634 -7.56 3.62 19.10
CA ASN A 634 -7.24 4.63 20.13
C ASN A 634 -5.76 5.02 20.18
N GLY A 635 -4.93 4.51 19.26
CA GLY A 635 -3.50 4.81 19.23
C GLY A 635 -3.21 6.26 18.79
N PRO A 636 -2.13 6.88 19.28
CA PRO A 636 -1.63 8.14 18.72
C PRO A 636 -1.23 7.90 17.26
N VAL A 637 -1.78 8.72 16.35
CA VAL A 637 -1.41 8.66 14.93
C VAL A 637 -0.02 9.27 14.80
N HIS A 638 0.99 8.41 14.67
CA HIS A 638 2.36 8.84 14.40
C HIS A 638 2.48 9.24 12.92
N SER A 639 2.35 10.52 12.60
CA SER A 639 2.76 11.05 11.30
C SER A 639 4.29 11.18 11.28
N LYS A 640 4.98 10.18 10.71
CA LYS A 640 6.41 10.31 10.39
C LYS A 640 6.53 11.18 9.15
N LYS A 641 7.20 12.33 9.25
CA LYS A 641 7.60 13.14 8.08
C LYS A 641 8.76 12.43 7.38
N PHE A 642 8.63 12.19 6.08
CA PHE A 642 9.67 11.54 5.27
C PHE A 642 10.38 12.54 4.38
N LYS A 643 11.72 12.55 4.42
CA LYS A 643 12.57 13.37 3.55
C LYS A 643 13.15 12.52 2.41
N ALA A 644 13.17 13.06 1.20
CA ALA A 644 13.78 12.38 0.06
C ALA A 644 15.31 12.29 0.22
N PRO A 645 15.96 11.25 -0.32
CA PRO A 645 17.43 11.21 -0.43
C PRO A 645 17.96 12.44 -1.18
N PRO A 646 19.18 12.92 -0.87
CA PRO A 646 19.75 14.12 -1.49
C PRO A 646 19.78 13.98 -3.02
N GLY A 647 19.32 15.03 -3.73
CA GLY A 647 19.23 15.06 -5.20
C GLY A 647 18.02 14.33 -5.81
N LYS A 648 17.19 13.65 -5.00
CA LYS A 648 15.98 12.94 -5.47
C LYS A 648 14.70 13.64 -5.03
N LYS A 649 13.66 13.55 -5.84
CA LYS A 649 12.32 14.11 -5.56
C LYS A 649 11.31 13.00 -5.39
N ILE A 650 10.48 13.08 -4.36
CA ILE A 650 9.36 12.15 -4.18
C ILE A 650 8.13 12.70 -4.91
N TYR A 651 7.57 11.90 -5.82
CA TYR A 651 6.32 12.20 -6.49
C TYR A 651 5.13 11.62 -5.74
N VAL A 652 4.31 12.51 -5.19
CA VAL A 652 3.00 12.16 -4.62
C VAL A 652 1.93 12.47 -5.66
N PRO A 653 1.18 11.48 -6.15
CA PRO A 653 0.11 11.73 -7.11
C PRO A 653 -1.02 12.50 -6.43
N VAL A 654 -1.16 13.79 -6.76
CA VAL A 654 -2.28 14.63 -6.30
C VAL A 654 -3.51 14.34 -7.16
N ARG A 655 -4.59 13.88 -6.54
CA ARG A 655 -5.90 13.77 -7.19
C ARG A 655 -6.52 15.17 -7.26
N VAL A 656 -6.62 15.73 -8.45
CA VAL A 656 -7.34 16.99 -8.68
C VAL A 656 -8.78 16.65 -9.03
N GLU A 657 -9.70 16.93 -8.12
CA GLU A 657 -11.13 16.79 -8.40
C GLU A 657 -11.64 17.99 -9.22
N PRO A 658 -12.62 17.81 -10.13
CA PRO A 658 -13.21 18.92 -10.88
C PRO A 658 -13.73 20.05 -9.98
N LYS A 659 -14.21 19.72 -8.78
CA LYS A 659 -14.65 20.69 -7.78
C LYS A 659 -13.57 21.69 -7.37
N VAL A 660 -12.28 21.33 -7.47
CA VAL A 660 -11.15 22.21 -7.14
C VAL A 660 -11.05 23.36 -8.14
N TYR A 661 -11.34 23.11 -9.43
CA TYR A 661 -11.41 24.17 -10.43
C TYR A 661 -12.56 25.13 -10.14
N PHE A 662 -13.75 24.59 -9.85
CA PHE A 662 -14.91 25.41 -9.47
C PHE A 662 -14.70 26.17 -8.16
N ALA A 663 -13.98 25.59 -7.20
CA ALA A 663 -13.62 26.29 -5.97
C ALA A 663 -12.64 27.44 -6.24
N ALA A 664 -11.63 27.22 -7.09
CA ALA A 664 -10.70 28.28 -7.49
C ALA A 664 -11.43 29.42 -8.22
N GLU A 665 -12.35 29.08 -9.14
CA GLU A 665 -13.19 30.04 -9.83
C GLU A 665 -14.12 30.80 -8.88
N ARG A 666 -14.80 30.11 -7.96
CA ARG A 666 -15.64 30.73 -6.93
C ARG A 666 -14.85 31.73 -6.09
N THR A 667 -13.63 31.37 -5.67
CA THR A 667 -12.78 32.30 -4.91
C THR A 667 -12.39 33.52 -5.74
N PHE A 668 -12.09 33.34 -7.03
CA PHE A 668 -11.79 34.45 -7.94
C PHE A 668 -12.99 35.38 -8.12
N LEU A 669 -14.19 34.81 -8.34
CA LEU A 669 -15.43 35.57 -8.46
C LEU A 669 -15.76 36.34 -7.17
N GLY A 670 -15.54 35.74 -5.99
CA GLY A 670 -15.72 36.43 -4.71
C GLY A 670 -14.77 37.62 -4.54
N TRP A 671 -13.49 37.47 -4.88
CA TRP A 671 -12.54 38.59 -4.86
C TRP A 671 -12.90 39.69 -5.86
N LEU A 672 -13.42 39.31 -7.04
CA LEU A 672 -13.90 40.25 -8.05
C LEU A 672 -15.13 41.02 -7.57
N GLU A 673 -16.08 40.34 -6.92
CA GLU A 673 -17.25 40.94 -6.29
C GLU A 673 -16.85 41.98 -5.22
N TYR A 674 -15.93 41.63 -4.31
CA TYR A 674 -15.43 42.58 -3.31
C TYR A 674 -14.69 43.77 -3.93
N SER A 675 -13.91 43.55 -5.00
CA SER A 675 -13.27 44.64 -5.73
C SER A 675 -14.31 45.59 -6.34
N ILE A 676 -15.43 45.07 -6.86
CA ILE A 676 -16.53 45.88 -7.39
C ILE A 676 -17.23 46.65 -6.27
N TYR A 677 -17.44 46.06 -5.09
CA TYR A 677 -18.02 46.76 -3.95
C TYR A 677 -17.11 47.91 -3.46
N ILE A 678 -15.82 47.67 -3.30
CA ILE A 678 -14.85 48.71 -2.92
C ILE A 678 -14.80 49.83 -3.99
N GLY A 679 -14.83 49.45 -5.27
CA GLY A 679 -14.90 50.40 -6.38
C GLY A 679 -16.19 51.23 -6.36
N THR A 680 -17.34 50.59 -6.10
CA THR A 680 -18.64 51.28 -5.96
C THR A 680 -18.61 52.26 -4.80
N ILE A 681 -18.04 51.88 -3.64
CA ILE A 681 -17.86 52.78 -2.49
C ILE A 681 -17.02 54.00 -2.90
N ALA A 682 -15.90 53.80 -3.60
CA ALA A 682 -15.07 54.90 -4.09
C ALA A 682 -15.85 55.86 -5.00
N VAL A 683 -16.65 55.32 -5.94
CA VAL A 683 -17.48 56.12 -6.86
C VAL A 683 -18.60 56.86 -6.10
N THR A 684 -19.24 56.21 -5.13
CA THR A 684 -20.29 56.86 -4.31
C THR A 684 -19.73 58.00 -3.48
N LEU A 685 -18.53 57.87 -2.92
CA LEU A 685 -17.85 58.94 -2.18
C LEU A 685 -17.54 60.14 -3.10
N LEU A 686 -17.19 59.91 -4.36
CA LEU A 686 -16.97 60.99 -5.34
C LEU A 686 -18.25 61.69 -5.78
N ASN A 687 -19.36 60.94 -5.92
CA ASN A 687 -20.62 61.48 -6.44
C ASN A 687 -21.49 62.16 -5.38
N PHE A 688 -21.44 61.71 -4.12
CA PHE A 688 -22.30 62.20 -3.03
C PHE A 688 -21.58 63.08 -1.99
N GLY A 689 -20.28 63.37 -2.16
CA GLY A 689 -19.55 64.30 -1.30
C GLY A 689 -20.07 65.74 -1.46
N SER A 690 -20.57 66.35 -0.38
CA SER A 690 -21.23 67.66 -0.38
C SER A 690 -20.30 68.86 -0.58
N SER A 691 -18.98 68.65 -0.59
CA SER A 691 -18.00 69.64 -1.03
C SER A 691 -16.74 68.95 -1.56
N THR A 692 -16.15 69.47 -2.64
CA THR A 692 -14.91 68.95 -3.24
C THR A 692 -13.70 69.33 -2.36
N SER A 693 -13.63 68.79 -1.14
CA SER A 693 -12.45 68.88 -0.27
C SER A 693 -11.33 68.02 -0.85
N ALA A 694 -10.08 68.49 -0.77
CA ALA A 694 -8.92 67.72 -1.20
C ALA A 694 -8.86 66.37 -0.46
N ALA A 695 -9.37 66.29 0.77
CA ALA A 695 -9.41 65.08 1.58
C ALA A 695 -10.33 64.00 1.00
N SER A 696 -11.54 64.33 0.56
CA SER A 696 -12.49 63.37 -0.03
C SER A 696 -11.96 62.77 -1.34
N PHE A 697 -11.22 63.57 -2.13
CA PHE A 697 -10.54 63.09 -3.33
C PHE A 697 -9.42 62.09 -3.03
N TRP A 698 -8.62 62.34 -1.99
CA TRP A 698 -7.56 61.43 -1.54
C TRP A 698 -8.11 60.11 -0.98
N VAL A 699 -9.20 60.18 -0.20
CA VAL A 699 -9.88 58.99 0.35
C VAL A 699 -10.48 58.14 -0.77
N ALA A 700 -11.20 58.74 -1.71
CA ALA A 700 -11.74 58.03 -2.86
C ALA A 700 -10.63 57.39 -3.71
N SER A 701 -9.52 58.10 -3.95
CA SER A 701 -8.36 57.58 -4.66
C SER A 701 -7.74 56.36 -3.95
N LEU A 702 -7.68 56.38 -2.62
CA LEU A 702 -7.20 55.24 -1.82
C LEU A 702 -8.10 54.01 -1.98
N PHE A 703 -9.43 54.19 -1.92
CA PHE A 703 -10.38 53.09 -2.15
C PHE A 703 -10.31 52.57 -3.60
N THR A 704 -10.11 53.43 -4.60
CA THR A 704 -9.90 53.01 -5.99
C THR A 704 -8.62 52.20 -6.16
N LEU A 705 -7.50 52.64 -5.55
CA LEU A 705 -6.24 51.89 -5.57
C LEU A 705 -6.37 50.53 -4.86
N LEU A 706 -7.10 50.46 -3.75
CA LEU A 706 -7.38 49.21 -3.05
C LEU A 706 -8.25 48.26 -3.89
N ALA A 707 -9.25 48.79 -4.60
CA ALA A 707 -10.04 47.99 -5.54
C ALA A 707 -9.15 47.40 -6.66
N ILE A 708 -8.34 48.23 -7.31
CA ILE A 708 -7.42 47.78 -8.37
C ILE A 708 -6.40 46.76 -7.83
N GLY A 709 -5.83 47.01 -6.64
CA GLY A 709 -4.89 46.10 -5.99
C GLY A 709 -5.54 44.74 -5.66
N SER A 710 -6.78 44.76 -5.15
CA SER A 710 -7.58 43.56 -4.89
C SER A 710 -7.85 42.76 -6.17
N LEU A 711 -8.19 43.44 -7.27
CA LEU A 711 -8.41 42.80 -8.58
C LEU A 711 -7.13 42.17 -9.15
N LEU A 712 -5.99 42.87 -9.09
CA LEU A 712 -4.71 42.33 -9.55
C LEU A 712 -4.28 41.13 -8.71
N TYR A 713 -4.49 41.19 -7.40
CA TYR A 713 -4.21 40.09 -6.48
C TYR A 713 -5.07 38.86 -6.80
N SER A 714 -6.36 39.05 -7.08
CA SER A 714 -7.28 37.96 -7.40
C SER A 714 -6.91 37.26 -8.71
N VAL A 715 -6.58 38.02 -9.76
CA VAL A 715 -6.10 37.48 -11.04
C VAL A 715 -4.78 36.74 -10.87
N GLY A 716 -3.82 37.34 -10.15
CA GLY A 716 -2.52 36.71 -9.87
C GLY A 716 -2.67 35.39 -9.12
N THR A 717 -3.51 35.39 -8.08
CA THR A 717 -3.80 34.18 -7.28
C THR A 717 -4.55 33.13 -8.10
N TYR A 718 -5.51 33.52 -8.94
CA TYR A 718 -6.22 32.61 -9.83
C TYR A 718 -5.27 31.96 -10.86
N LEU A 719 -4.39 32.73 -11.49
CA LEU A 719 -3.40 32.21 -12.43
C LEU A 719 -2.39 31.28 -11.75
N TYR A 720 -1.93 31.65 -10.54
CA TYR A 720 -1.06 30.79 -9.73
C TYR A 720 -1.75 29.47 -9.36
N ARG A 721 -2.99 29.53 -8.87
CA ARG A 721 -3.78 28.35 -8.52
C ARG A 721 -4.07 27.50 -9.74
N SER A 722 -4.56 28.08 -10.83
CA SER A 722 -4.84 27.37 -12.08
C SER A 722 -3.59 26.68 -12.65
N ARG A 723 -2.43 27.36 -12.65
CA ARG A 723 -1.16 26.76 -13.07
C ARG A 723 -0.70 25.64 -12.12
N SER A 724 -0.89 25.81 -10.82
CA SER A 724 -0.53 24.80 -9.81
C SER A 724 -1.43 23.56 -9.89
N ILE A 725 -2.73 23.76 -10.09
CA ILE A 725 -3.73 22.70 -10.31
C ILE A 725 -3.40 21.94 -11.60
N ARG A 726 -3.12 22.66 -12.70
CA ARG A 726 -2.75 22.06 -13.99
C ARG A 726 -1.45 21.24 -13.90
N ASN A 727 -0.48 21.74 -13.14
CA ASN A 727 0.80 21.06 -12.93
C ASN A 727 0.78 20.04 -11.78
N ARG A 728 -0.38 19.81 -11.14
CA ARG A 728 -0.58 18.86 -10.03
C ARG A 728 0.42 19.04 -8.89
N LYS A 729 0.81 20.28 -8.60
CA LYS A 729 1.66 20.57 -7.46
C LYS A 729 0.84 20.45 -6.17
N ALA A 730 1.45 19.89 -5.13
CA ALA A 730 0.87 19.83 -3.78
C ALA A 730 0.94 21.21 -3.11
N ALA A 731 0.29 22.20 -3.71
CA ALA A 731 0.31 23.58 -3.22
C ALA A 731 -0.71 23.79 -2.09
N LYS A 732 -0.35 24.58 -1.08
CA LYS A 732 -1.30 25.08 -0.08
C LYS A 732 -2.31 26.01 -0.78
N TYR A 733 -3.53 25.52 -1.00
CA TYR A 733 -4.57 26.25 -1.75
C TYR A 733 -5.30 27.31 -0.92
N TYR A 734 -5.14 27.32 0.40
CA TYR A 734 -5.72 28.34 1.27
C TYR A 734 -4.89 29.63 1.23
N ASP A 735 -5.57 30.77 1.20
CA ASP A 735 -4.93 32.08 1.26
C ASP A 735 -4.88 32.57 2.71
N ARG A 736 -3.67 32.64 3.26
CA ARG A 736 -3.43 32.99 4.66
C ARG A 736 -3.37 34.49 4.92
N TRP A 737 -3.03 35.28 3.90
CA TRP A 737 -2.63 36.68 4.09
C TRP A 737 -3.48 37.67 3.30
N GLY A 738 -4.02 37.26 2.14
CA GLY A 738 -4.81 38.14 1.27
C GLY A 738 -6.00 38.78 2.00
N PRO A 739 -6.93 38.02 2.61
CA PRO A 739 -8.09 38.58 3.28
C PRO A 739 -7.70 39.48 4.45
N THR A 740 -6.72 39.06 5.26
CA THR A 740 -6.24 39.86 6.40
C THR A 740 -5.64 41.19 5.95
N ALA A 741 -4.82 41.18 4.90
CA ALA A 741 -4.23 42.39 4.34
C ALA A 741 -5.31 43.33 3.78
N LEU A 742 -6.33 42.80 3.10
CA LEU A 742 -7.45 43.60 2.60
C LEU A 742 -8.29 44.20 3.75
N CYS A 743 -8.62 43.42 4.78
CA CYS A 743 -9.36 43.92 5.95
C CYS A 743 -8.60 45.03 6.68
N VAL A 744 -7.29 44.86 6.92
CA VAL A 744 -6.46 45.89 7.57
C VAL A 744 -6.40 47.14 6.71
N SER A 745 -6.20 47.00 5.40
CA SER A 745 -6.12 48.14 4.48
C SER A 745 -7.44 48.90 4.40
N LEU A 746 -8.56 48.18 4.39
CA LEU A 746 -9.91 48.77 4.37
C LEU A 746 -10.24 49.45 5.70
N PHE A 747 -9.84 48.87 6.83
CA PHE A 747 -9.96 49.50 8.15
C PHE A 747 -9.19 50.83 8.21
N VAL A 748 -7.95 50.84 7.73
CA VAL A 748 -7.14 52.07 7.66
C VAL A 748 -7.80 53.11 6.75
N ALA A 749 -8.31 52.71 5.58
CA ALA A 749 -8.99 53.62 4.66
C ALA A 749 -10.26 54.23 5.26
N VAL A 750 -11.05 53.43 5.99
CA VAL A 750 -12.26 53.90 6.70
C VAL A 750 -11.89 54.81 7.88
N ALA A 751 -10.87 54.46 8.66
CA ALA A 751 -10.40 55.28 9.78
C ALA A 751 -9.89 56.65 9.30
N LEU A 752 -9.13 56.68 8.20
CA LEU A 752 -8.70 57.93 7.58
C LEU A 752 -9.89 58.76 7.09
N ASN A 753 -10.88 58.13 6.45
CA ASN A 753 -12.11 58.81 6.05
C ASN A 753 -12.83 59.44 7.25
N PHE A 754 -12.97 58.69 8.35
CA PHE A 754 -13.60 59.18 9.58
C PHE A 754 -12.85 60.36 10.20
N VAL A 755 -11.52 60.31 10.24
CA VAL A 755 -10.68 61.41 10.76
C VAL A 755 -10.78 62.65 9.88
N PHE A 756 -10.75 62.50 8.55
CA PHE A 756 -10.86 63.62 7.63
C PHE A 756 -12.25 64.27 7.66
N GLU A 757 -13.31 63.47 7.66
CA GLU A 757 -14.69 63.99 7.74
C GLU A 757 -14.98 64.61 9.12
N GLY A 758 -14.42 64.05 10.20
CA GLY A 758 -14.52 64.62 11.54
C GLY A 758 -13.87 65.99 11.66
N ARG A 759 -12.75 66.20 10.96
CA ARG A 759 -12.05 67.49 10.86
C ARG A 759 -12.77 68.49 9.97
N ASP A 760 -13.33 68.04 8.84
CA ASP A 760 -14.08 68.90 7.91
C ASP A 760 -15.44 69.35 8.51
N ARG A 761 -15.99 68.63 9.50
CA ARG A 761 -17.24 68.98 10.21
C ARG A 761 -17.04 69.68 11.57
N GLU A 762 -15.81 70.09 11.90
CA GLU A 762 -15.44 70.73 13.19
C GLU A 762 -15.83 69.93 14.45
N PHE A 763 -15.94 68.60 14.37
CA PHE A 763 -16.16 67.76 15.56
C PHE A 763 -14.88 67.55 16.39
N TRP A 764 -13.70 67.76 15.78
CA TRP A 764 -12.36 67.57 16.36
C TRP A 764 -11.35 68.59 15.84
#